data_AF-E9FZ87-F1
#
_entry.id   AF-E9FZ87-F1
#
_cell.length_a   1.000
_cell.length_b   1.000
_cell.length_c   1.000
_cell.angle_alpha   90.00
_cell.angle_beta   90.00
_cell.angle_gamma   90.00
#
_symmetry.space_group_name_H-M   'P 1'
#
loop_
_entity.id
_entity.type
_entity.pdbx_description
1 polymer ?
#
loop_
_entity_poly.entity_id
_entity_poly.type
_entity_poly.pdbx_seq_one_letter_code
_entity_poly.pdbx_strand_id
1 'polypeptide(L)'
;MELDKDEILGSGGYGVVFAGTYDGNPVAIKRIQLTDDLTELLREEDALKKLNHPNVVKLYSITSNDDFKFFILERCKASLKDLFEKPEKYKGQIKLPFNHDIMFQLAKGLDYIHSQKIVHRDIKPANVLVSVDDQSRQVTMKWTDFGLSKTVNERETFSISGVKGTMDWFAPEVFASETNQDSENKMRGTTKSDVFSEGCVFGYLLLDGQHPFGSTDAENEIQSNILKENFVNLKQMKTRGTPYAGLIINRMITKNPGDRITSGQVVRLLEDVQFKSKIQDRESVLTRLCKQHNQHPDLAEMEYFFKEITDVSFGGPAGERMEPLVFICQRYSQENLIDIVRALIERDIDANSKNDDGFNALLVLCLNYRHDNLIEIVRVLIDKDVDVNWTADGWNALLFLCRYYPHKNLVDVVQILVDKGIDVNYCDGDGWNALLFLCRYYQQDNLIEILQILIRMNVDVNSSDTDGWNALLFLSQFYPHDNLVEIVKILIDSGIDVNLKTNLGWNAMHLLSQFYPHQNLIEIVQIFIAKGVDINLNTSGGWNACLLLSRNYSQENLIDIIKIFIDGNVNINCKKNGWNALLFLCQHYSNRNLIEIVQFLVENEINVSCKNEDGWNALLLLCRHYSQDNLIDLIQILIDKEINLNYRNDGWNALLLLSRYYPHDNLPAIIQILTERDIDVNCRHDNGWNALPILCQYYKHENLIEIVKTLIDKNINVNAKNDQGWNALLLLLRDYKHNNLIAIVNLLISNGIDVHCKNSDGCNALYVLCQNYSHNNSLEIARVLIEKNVDVNSKHKNGNNALLLLCWGSRLLENVTSIIRLLIENNINIHLKDQDGFNAFLVWCTFCRQEDLMEILKMLAEQNVDITCKNYEGLNGLQILTKRFSKTVVDMVVNLLTEHGYNMDSISLL
;
A
#
# COMPACT_ATOMS: atom_id res chain seq x y z
N MET A 1 46.85 -62.92 -10.32
CA MET A 1 46.86 -61.97 -9.19
C MET A 1 48.30 -61.59 -8.94
N GLU A 2 48.61 -60.30 -8.99
CA GLU A 2 49.92 -59.77 -8.61
C GLU A 2 49.71 -58.86 -7.40
N LEU A 3 50.44 -59.13 -6.31
CA LEU A 3 50.33 -58.39 -5.06
C LEU A 3 51.52 -57.44 -4.94
N ASP A 4 51.24 -56.14 -4.80
CA ASP A 4 52.24 -55.13 -4.52
C ASP A 4 52.53 -55.12 -3.01
N LYS A 5 53.70 -55.64 -2.63
CA LYS A 5 54.09 -55.75 -1.21
C LYS A 5 54.46 -54.41 -0.59
N ASP A 6 54.74 -53.40 -1.40
CA ASP A 6 55.23 -52.09 -0.95
C ASP A 6 54.07 -51.07 -0.77
N GLU A 7 52.91 -51.30 -1.40
CA GLU A 7 51.71 -50.48 -1.25
C GLU A 7 50.65 -51.13 -0.33
N ILE A 8 50.72 -50.84 0.97
CA ILE A 8 49.70 -51.23 1.96
C ILE A 8 48.54 -50.22 1.94
N LEU A 9 47.34 -50.68 1.61
CA LEU A 9 46.11 -49.88 1.58
C LEU A 9 45.45 -49.80 2.96
N GLY A 10 45.66 -50.80 3.81
CA GLY A 10 45.14 -50.82 5.18
C GLY A 10 45.64 -52.02 5.97
N SER A 11 45.65 -51.90 7.30
CA SER A 11 45.98 -52.98 8.21
C SER A 11 44.97 -53.01 9.36
N GLY A 12 44.55 -54.20 9.78
CA GLY A 12 43.58 -54.40 10.86
C GLY A 12 43.92 -55.64 11.68
N GLY A 13 43.08 -55.93 12.69
CA GLY A 13 43.32 -57.04 13.63
C GLY A 13 43.37 -58.43 13.00
N TYR A 14 42.87 -58.58 11.77
CA TYR A 14 42.67 -59.89 11.12
C TYR A 14 43.37 -60.02 9.76
N GLY A 15 44.19 -59.04 9.35
CA GLY A 15 44.92 -59.13 8.08
C GLY A 15 45.45 -57.78 7.57
N VAL A 16 46.21 -57.85 6.48
CA VAL A 16 46.78 -56.68 5.79
C VAL A 16 46.21 -56.61 4.39
N VAL A 17 45.77 -55.43 3.97
CA VAL A 17 45.23 -55.15 2.64
C VAL A 17 46.31 -54.48 1.80
N PHE A 18 46.67 -55.13 0.71
CA PHE A 18 47.65 -54.64 -0.26
C PHE A 18 46.95 -54.15 -1.52
N ALA A 19 47.61 -53.24 -2.23
CA ALA A 19 47.29 -53.02 -3.63
C ALA A 19 47.71 -54.22 -4.48
N GLY A 20 47.04 -54.40 -5.61
CA GLY A 20 47.50 -55.36 -6.61
C GLY A 20 46.70 -55.29 -7.89
N THR A 21 46.96 -56.26 -8.76
CA THR A 21 46.25 -56.43 -10.03
C THR A 21 45.62 -57.82 -10.13
N TYR A 22 44.40 -57.87 -10.67
CA TYR A 22 43.70 -59.11 -10.99
C TYR A 22 43.05 -58.96 -12.37
N ASP A 23 43.40 -59.86 -13.29
CA ASP A 23 43.00 -59.80 -14.70
C ASP A 23 43.22 -58.42 -15.34
N GLY A 24 44.37 -57.80 -15.04
CA GLY A 24 44.77 -56.47 -15.55
C GLY A 24 44.12 -55.27 -14.86
N ASN A 25 43.17 -55.48 -13.94
CA ASN A 25 42.47 -54.40 -13.24
C ASN A 25 43.06 -54.14 -11.84
N PRO A 26 43.13 -52.87 -11.39
CA PRO A 26 43.51 -52.54 -10.02
C PRO A 26 42.53 -53.11 -9.00
N VAL A 27 43.05 -53.83 -8.00
CA VAL A 27 42.27 -54.48 -6.94
C VAL A 27 42.88 -54.22 -5.56
N ALA A 28 42.08 -54.41 -4.52
CA ALA A 28 42.55 -54.49 -3.14
C ALA A 28 42.63 -55.97 -2.74
N ILE A 29 43.78 -56.42 -2.27
CA ILE A 29 44.01 -57.82 -1.90
C ILE A 29 44.16 -57.91 -0.38
N LYS A 30 43.13 -58.40 0.30
CA LYS A 30 43.16 -58.65 1.76
C LYS A 30 43.81 -60.01 2.01
N ARG A 31 45.00 -60.00 2.63
CA ARG A 31 45.74 -61.19 3.04
C ARG A 31 45.47 -61.49 4.52
N ILE A 32 44.95 -62.67 4.80
CA ILE A 32 44.65 -63.18 6.14
C ILE A 32 45.50 -64.43 6.39
N GLN A 33 46.12 -64.53 7.56
CA GLN A 33 46.92 -65.69 7.95
C GLN A 33 46.02 -66.86 8.36
N LEU A 34 46.32 -68.07 7.90
CA LEU A 34 45.63 -69.28 8.31
C LEU A 34 46.08 -69.66 9.74
N THR A 35 45.11 -69.78 10.66
CA THR A 35 45.34 -70.20 12.05
C THR A 35 44.38 -71.35 12.40
N ASP A 36 44.57 -72.00 13.55
CA ASP A 36 43.72 -73.13 13.97
C ASP A 36 42.23 -72.76 14.14
N ASP A 37 41.91 -71.48 14.39
CA ASP A 37 40.52 -70.96 14.40
C ASP A 37 40.20 -70.21 13.11
N LEU A 38 39.55 -70.91 12.17
CA LEU A 38 39.12 -70.37 10.88
C LEU A 38 37.72 -69.74 10.92
N THR A 39 37.09 -69.61 12.09
CA THR A 39 35.67 -69.27 12.19
C THR A 39 35.32 -67.90 11.57
N GLU A 40 36.13 -66.87 11.80
CA GLU A 40 35.91 -65.52 11.26
C GLU A 40 36.24 -65.45 9.76
N LEU A 41 37.27 -66.17 9.34
CA LEU A 41 37.66 -66.31 7.94
C LEU A 41 36.54 -66.94 7.10
N LEU A 42 35.93 -68.01 7.61
CA LEU A 42 34.79 -68.68 6.97
C LEU A 42 33.55 -67.79 6.92
N ARG A 43 33.31 -66.97 7.96
CA ARG A 43 32.19 -66.01 7.98
C ARG A 43 32.36 -64.90 6.95
N GLU A 44 33.55 -64.31 6.87
CA GLU A 44 33.84 -63.26 5.88
C GLU A 44 33.67 -63.80 4.45
N GLU A 45 34.16 -65.01 4.19
CA GLU A 45 33.98 -65.69 2.91
C GLU A 45 32.51 -65.97 2.59
N ASP A 46 31.75 -66.54 3.53
CA ASP A 46 30.34 -66.86 3.33
C ASP A 46 29.48 -65.61 3.14
N ALA A 47 29.80 -64.52 3.84
CA ALA A 47 29.10 -63.24 3.69
C ALA A 47 29.41 -62.61 2.32
N LEU A 48 30.69 -62.44 1.99
CA LEU A 48 31.11 -61.78 0.74
C LEU A 48 30.67 -62.56 -0.53
N LYS A 49 30.59 -63.90 -0.47
CA LYS A 49 30.05 -64.70 -1.59
C LYS A 49 28.56 -64.47 -1.84
N LYS A 50 27.79 -64.07 -0.82
CA LYS A 50 26.33 -63.86 -0.92
C LYS A 50 25.96 -62.42 -1.27
N LEU A 51 26.86 -61.47 -1.05
CA LEU A 51 26.58 -60.05 -1.19
C LEU A 51 26.99 -59.53 -2.56
N ASN A 52 26.03 -58.99 -3.31
CA ASN A 52 26.28 -58.29 -4.56
C ASN A 52 25.35 -57.07 -4.67
N HIS A 53 25.84 -55.90 -4.27
CA HIS A 53 25.09 -54.65 -4.28
C HIS A 53 26.02 -53.46 -4.54
N PRO A 54 25.58 -52.40 -5.24
CA PRO A 54 26.42 -51.23 -5.52
C PRO A 54 27.07 -50.61 -4.28
N ASN A 55 26.34 -50.61 -3.15
CA ASN A 55 26.78 -50.06 -1.86
C ASN A 55 27.42 -51.09 -0.91
N VAL A 56 27.91 -52.22 -1.43
CA VAL A 56 28.74 -53.20 -0.71
C VAL A 56 29.99 -53.47 -1.54
N VAL A 57 31.15 -53.63 -0.89
CA VAL A 57 32.42 -53.91 -1.60
C VAL A 57 32.30 -55.21 -2.39
N LYS A 58 32.70 -55.19 -3.67
CA LYS A 58 32.62 -56.38 -4.52
C LYS A 58 33.79 -57.33 -4.28
N LEU A 59 33.48 -58.61 -4.06
CA LEU A 59 34.46 -59.70 -4.09
C LEU A 59 34.62 -60.21 -5.52
N TYR A 60 35.83 -60.15 -6.07
CA TYR A 60 36.14 -60.69 -7.40
C TYR A 60 36.52 -62.17 -7.33
N SER A 61 37.38 -62.54 -6.40
CA SER A 61 37.87 -63.92 -6.28
C SER A 61 38.52 -64.17 -4.91
N ILE A 62 38.66 -65.44 -4.55
CA ILE A 62 39.33 -65.90 -3.33
C ILE A 62 40.39 -66.92 -3.75
N THR A 63 41.62 -66.74 -3.27
CA THR A 63 42.72 -67.70 -3.45
C THR A 63 43.39 -68.00 -2.12
N SER A 64 44.14 -69.10 -2.03
CA SER A 64 44.85 -69.49 -0.80
C SER A 64 46.16 -70.20 -1.14
N ASN A 65 47.13 -70.09 -0.23
CA ASN A 65 48.31 -70.95 -0.15
C ASN A 65 48.38 -71.58 1.25
N ASP A 66 49.46 -72.29 1.57
CA ASP A 66 49.59 -73.05 2.82
C ASP A 66 49.52 -72.15 4.08
N ASP A 67 49.93 -70.89 3.98
CA ASP A 67 50.03 -69.97 5.12
C ASP A 67 48.94 -68.88 5.15
N PHE A 68 48.37 -68.55 3.99
CA PHE A 68 47.53 -67.37 3.81
C PHE A 68 46.33 -67.60 2.88
N LYS A 69 45.25 -66.88 3.19
CA LYS A 69 44.08 -66.70 2.32
C LYS A 69 44.02 -65.27 1.81
N PHE A 70 43.71 -65.10 0.53
CA PHE A 70 43.69 -63.83 -0.18
C PHE A 70 42.27 -63.57 -0.71
N PHE A 71 41.68 -62.45 -0.30
CA PHE A 71 40.42 -61.95 -0.86
C PHE A 71 40.74 -60.83 -1.84
N ILE A 72 40.32 -61.01 -3.09
CA ILE A 72 40.53 -60.04 -4.17
C ILE A 72 39.27 -59.19 -4.27
N LEU A 73 39.36 -57.94 -3.83
CA LEU A 73 38.24 -57.01 -3.64
C LEU A 73 38.34 -55.82 -4.59
N GLU A 74 37.20 -55.15 -4.79
CA GLU A 74 37.14 -53.84 -5.45
C GLU A 74 38.07 -52.82 -4.77
N ARG A 75 38.94 -52.18 -5.58
CA ARG A 75 39.82 -51.11 -5.08
C ARG A 75 39.04 -49.80 -4.96
N CYS A 76 38.85 -49.33 -3.72
CA CYS A 76 38.26 -48.03 -3.42
C CYS A 76 39.35 -46.96 -3.15
N LYS A 77 39.03 -45.68 -3.30
CA LYS A 77 40.01 -44.58 -3.20
C LYS A 77 40.35 -44.20 -1.76
N ALA A 78 39.35 -44.25 -0.86
CA ALA A 78 39.50 -43.88 0.55
C ALA A 78 38.44 -44.58 1.43
N SER A 79 38.65 -44.59 2.74
CA SER A 79 37.55 -44.80 3.69
C SER A 79 36.89 -43.46 4.07
N LEU A 80 35.64 -43.48 4.57
CA LEU A 80 34.99 -42.28 5.09
C LEU A 80 35.81 -41.68 6.24
N LYS A 81 36.43 -42.51 7.08
CA LYS A 81 37.37 -42.07 8.12
C LYS A 81 38.55 -41.28 7.54
N ASP A 82 39.20 -41.80 6.49
CA ASP A 82 40.34 -41.13 5.86
C ASP A 82 39.97 -39.75 5.27
N LEU A 83 38.74 -39.58 4.78
CA LEU A 83 38.29 -38.29 4.24
C LEU A 83 38.25 -37.17 5.30
N PHE A 84 37.97 -37.51 6.56
CA PHE A 84 37.93 -36.54 7.65
C PHE A 84 39.26 -36.42 8.40
N GLU A 85 40.03 -37.51 8.54
CA GLU A 85 41.32 -37.47 9.24
C GLU A 85 42.48 -36.99 8.36
N LYS A 86 42.40 -37.21 7.04
CA LYS A 86 43.44 -36.85 6.06
C LYS A 86 42.86 -36.06 4.89
N PRO A 87 42.09 -34.97 5.13
CA PRO A 87 41.35 -34.27 4.08
C PRO A 87 42.27 -33.74 2.98
N GLU A 88 43.46 -33.25 3.34
CA GLU A 88 44.44 -32.71 2.38
C GLU A 88 44.97 -33.76 1.38
N LYS A 89 44.95 -35.06 1.73
CA LYS A 89 45.36 -36.14 0.81
C LYS A 89 44.35 -36.34 -0.32
N TYR A 90 43.07 -36.09 -0.07
CA TYR A 90 41.96 -36.41 -0.99
C TYR A 90 41.28 -35.17 -1.59
N LYS A 91 41.69 -33.98 -1.16
CA LYS A 91 41.22 -32.69 -1.64
C LYS A 91 41.39 -32.57 -3.16
N GLY A 92 40.32 -32.26 -3.87
CA GLY A 92 40.30 -32.16 -5.34
C GLY A 92 40.23 -33.50 -6.09
N GLN A 93 40.45 -34.63 -5.41
CA GLN A 93 40.33 -35.97 -6.02
C GLN A 93 38.93 -36.57 -5.82
N ILE A 94 38.30 -36.30 -4.67
CA ILE A 94 36.96 -36.81 -4.33
C ILE A 94 36.05 -35.62 -4.03
N LYS A 95 34.96 -35.49 -4.80
CA LYS A 95 33.89 -34.52 -4.54
C LYS A 95 32.68 -35.27 -3.98
N LEU A 96 32.50 -35.22 -2.67
CA LEU A 96 31.38 -35.88 -2.00
C LEU A 96 30.02 -35.33 -2.51
N PRO A 97 29.00 -36.20 -2.71
CA PRO A 97 27.65 -35.77 -3.04
C PRO A 97 26.98 -35.13 -1.82
N PHE A 98 25.75 -34.65 -1.97
CA PHE A 98 25.02 -34.10 -0.84
C PHE A 98 24.83 -35.15 0.27
N ASN A 99 24.80 -34.70 1.52
CA ASN A 99 24.74 -35.60 2.67
C ASN A 99 23.54 -36.56 2.62
N HIS A 100 22.38 -36.15 2.07
CA HIS A 100 21.24 -37.05 1.91
C HIS A 100 21.52 -38.20 0.93
N ASP A 101 22.22 -37.95 -0.17
CA ASP A 101 22.58 -39.00 -1.12
C ASP A 101 23.56 -39.99 -0.49
N ILE A 102 24.53 -39.50 0.30
CA ILE A 102 25.47 -40.34 1.05
C ILE A 102 24.72 -41.23 2.05
N MET A 103 23.87 -40.64 2.89
CA MET A 103 23.06 -41.39 3.87
C MET A 103 22.16 -42.42 3.17
N PHE A 104 21.57 -42.05 2.04
CA PHE A 104 20.68 -42.93 1.29
C PHE A 104 21.42 -44.13 0.68
N GLN A 105 22.59 -43.90 0.10
CA GLN A 105 23.47 -44.97 -0.41
C GLN A 105 23.88 -45.95 0.69
N LEU A 106 24.28 -45.45 1.86
CA LEU A 106 24.65 -46.27 3.01
C LEU A 106 23.46 -47.09 3.54
N ALA A 107 22.30 -46.44 3.71
CA ALA A 107 21.08 -47.09 4.17
C ALA A 107 20.64 -48.23 3.23
N LYS A 108 20.73 -48.02 1.91
CA LYS A 108 20.44 -49.07 0.92
C LYS A 108 21.42 -50.23 1.02
N GLY A 109 22.71 -49.95 1.21
CA GLY A 109 23.72 -50.98 1.44
C GLY A 109 23.43 -51.82 2.68
N LEU A 110 23.10 -51.17 3.81
CA LEU A 110 22.84 -51.89 5.06
C LEU A 110 21.52 -52.67 5.01
N ASP A 111 20.47 -52.08 4.43
CA ASP A 111 19.19 -52.78 4.24
C ASP A 111 19.33 -54.02 3.36
N TYR A 112 20.14 -53.92 2.29
CA TYR A 112 20.48 -55.07 1.47
C TYR A 112 21.20 -56.17 2.29
N ILE A 113 22.20 -55.82 3.10
CA ILE A 113 22.91 -56.78 3.97
C ILE A 113 21.92 -57.48 4.92
N HIS A 114 21.02 -56.73 5.57
CA HIS A 114 19.99 -57.28 6.44
C HIS A 114 18.98 -58.17 5.69
N SER A 115 18.62 -57.80 4.44
CA SER A 115 17.74 -58.60 3.59
C SER A 115 18.32 -59.98 3.28
N GLN A 116 19.65 -60.10 3.19
CA GLN A 116 20.38 -61.36 3.02
C GLN A 116 20.52 -62.15 4.34
N LYS A 117 19.84 -61.72 5.41
CA LYS A 117 19.88 -62.31 6.76
C LYS A 117 21.29 -62.34 7.35
N ILE A 118 22.06 -61.27 7.10
CA ILE A 118 23.39 -61.05 7.67
C ILE A 118 23.33 -59.81 8.57
N VAL A 119 23.97 -59.87 9.74
CA VAL A 119 24.30 -58.70 10.57
C VAL A 119 25.80 -58.44 10.49
N HIS A 120 26.20 -57.20 10.24
CA HIS A 120 27.57 -56.76 9.99
C HIS A 120 28.41 -56.69 11.28
N ARG A 121 27.87 -56.12 12.37
CA ARG A 121 28.47 -56.03 13.71
C ARG A 121 29.73 -55.16 13.89
N ASP A 122 30.21 -54.49 12.85
CA ASP A 122 31.35 -53.56 12.94
C ASP A 122 31.16 -52.34 12.03
N ILE A 123 29.95 -51.77 12.09
CA ILE A 123 29.61 -50.55 11.35
C ILE A 123 30.31 -49.34 11.98
N LYS A 124 31.19 -48.71 11.20
CA LYS A 124 31.98 -47.52 11.59
C LYS A 124 32.54 -46.81 10.36
N PRO A 125 32.99 -45.54 10.44
CA PRO A 125 33.49 -44.79 9.29
C PRO A 125 34.70 -45.41 8.57
N ALA A 126 35.53 -46.19 9.29
CA ALA A 126 36.64 -46.91 8.68
C ALA A 126 36.19 -48.04 7.72
N ASN A 127 34.98 -48.57 7.95
CA ASN A 127 34.39 -49.66 7.17
C ASN A 127 33.38 -49.15 6.10
N VAL A 128 33.41 -47.84 5.83
CA VAL A 128 32.73 -47.22 4.69
C VAL A 128 33.79 -46.86 3.66
N LEU A 129 33.84 -47.57 2.54
CA LEU A 129 34.73 -47.26 1.43
C LEU A 129 34.08 -46.32 0.43
N VAL A 130 34.90 -45.47 -0.18
CA VAL A 130 34.50 -44.48 -1.18
C VAL A 130 35.09 -44.88 -2.52
N SER A 131 34.23 -45.33 -3.42
CA SER A 131 34.56 -45.65 -4.82
C SER A 131 34.23 -44.44 -5.69
N VAL A 132 35.13 -44.10 -6.61
CA VAL A 132 34.94 -42.99 -7.55
C VAL A 132 35.15 -43.55 -8.94
N ASP A 133 34.14 -43.42 -9.80
CA ASP A 133 34.26 -43.74 -11.21
C ASP A 133 35.08 -42.64 -11.90
N ASP A 134 36.25 -43.00 -12.45
CA ASP A 134 37.17 -42.04 -13.06
C ASP A 134 36.57 -41.37 -14.32
N GLN A 135 35.54 -41.94 -14.96
CA GLN A 135 34.88 -41.35 -16.13
C GLN A 135 33.74 -40.40 -15.75
N SER A 136 32.76 -40.86 -14.97
CA SER A 136 31.59 -40.07 -14.59
C SER A 136 31.84 -39.14 -13.39
N ARG A 137 32.96 -39.34 -12.68
CA ARG A 137 33.24 -38.76 -11.34
C ARG A 137 32.16 -39.09 -10.30
N GLN A 138 31.34 -40.11 -10.56
CA GLN A 138 30.29 -40.53 -9.63
C GLN A 138 30.92 -41.18 -8.40
N VAL A 139 30.48 -40.71 -7.22
CA VAL A 139 30.94 -41.21 -5.93
C VAL A 139 29.93 -42.22 -5.38
N THR A 140 30.41 -43.43 -5.08
CA THR A 140 29.60 -44.51 -4.48
C THR A 140 30.16 -44.91 -3.11
N MET A 141 29.28 -44.94 -2.11
CA MET A 141 29.60 -45.34 -0.73
C MET A 141 29.35 -46.85 -0.54
N LYS A 142 30.32 -47.58 0.03
CA LYS A 142 30.29 -49.05 0.10
C LYS A 142 30.65 -49.59 1.48
N TRP A 143 29.85 -50.50 2.02
CA TRP A 143 30.18 -51.24 3.23
C TRP A 143 31.25 -52.32 2.99
N THR A 144 32.17 -52.50 3.94
CA THR A 144 33.27 -53.49 3.88
C THR A 144 33.56 -54.12 5.26
N ASP A 145 34.43 -55.13 5.29
CA ASP A 145 34.95 -55.82 6.49
C ASP A 145 33.92 -56.68 7.23
N PHE A 146 33.59 -57.82 6.63
CA PHE A 146 32.57 -58.76 7.13
C PHE A 146 33.14 -59.83 8.08
N GLY A 147 34.37 -59.68 8.58
CA GLY A 147 35.03 -60.65 9.47
C GLY A 147 34.26 -60.96 10.76
N LEU A 148 33.51 -60.00 11.27
CA LEU A 148 32.71 -60.14 12.48
C LEU A 148 31.22 -60.46 12.21
N SER A 149 30.84 -60.53 10.93
CA SER A 149 29.46 -60.70 10.50
C SER A 149 28.88 -62.05 10.94
N LYS A 150 27.55 -62.13 11.02
CA LYS A 150 26.86 -63.37 11.42
C LYS A 150 25.51 -63.51 10.72
N THR A 151 25.15 -64.74 10.38
CA THR A 151 23.80 -65.05 9.87
C THR A 151 22.78 -64.99 11.00
N VAL A 152 21.65 -64.34 10.75
CA VAL A 152 20.53 -64.24 11.71
C VAL A 152 19.44 -65.26 11.39
N ASN A 153 18.64 -65.64 12.40
CA ASN A 153 17.47 -66.50 12.21
C ASN A 153 16.26 -65.72 11.64
N GLU A 154 15.13 -66.40 11.42
CA GLU A 154 13.89 -65.80 10.90
C GLU A 154 13.36 -64.62 11.73
N ARG A 155 13.70 -64.55 13.02
CA ARG A 155 13.35 -63.44 13.92
C ARG A 155 14.39 -62.31 13.93
N GLU A 156 15.35 -62.34 13.02
CA GLU A 156 16.46 -61.38 12.90
C GLU A 156 17.34 -61.29 14.14
N THR A 157 17.42 -62.39 14.90
CA THR A 157 18.21 -62.50 16.12
C THR A 157 19.40 -63.43 15.95
N PHE A 158 20.50 -63.17 16.67
CA PHE A 158 21.68 -64.05 16.71
C PHE A 158 22.22 -64.22 18.12
N SER A 159 22.88 -65.35 18.39
CA SER A 159 23.57 -65.58 19.66
C SER A 159 24.81 -64.70 19.77
N ILE A 160 24.95 -63.93 20.84
CA ILE A 160 26.17 -63.15 21.10
C ILE A 160 27.20 -64.11 21.71
N SER A 161 28.28 -64.41 20.99
CA SER A 161 29.43 -65.18 21.49
C SER A 161 30.59 -64.22 21.71
N GLY A 162 30.58 -63.53 22.86
CA GLY A 162 31.55 -62.48 23.21
C GLY A 162 31.32 -61.13 22.51
N VAL A 163 31.78 -60.07 23.16
CA VAL A 163 31.81 -58.72 22.61
C VAL A 163 32.96 -58.64 21.59
N LYS A 164 32.61 -58.44 20.31
CA LYS A 164 33.58 -58.31 19.20
C LYS A 164 33.19 -57.11 18.34
N GLY A 165 34.16 -56.26 18.00
CA GLY A 165 33.98 -55.03 17.21
C GLY A 165 34.57 -53.79 17.89
N THR A 166 34.32 -52.62 17.34
CA THR A 166 34.86 -51.34 17.86
C THR A 166 33.91 -50.72 18.89
N MET A 167 34.33 -50.72 20.17
CA MET A 167 33.45 -50.39 21.31
C MET A 167 32.76 -49.02 21.21
N ASP A 168 33.40 -48.01 20.64
CA ASP A 168 32.83 -46.65 20.52
C ASP A 168 31.56 -46.59 19.64
N TRP A 169 31.34 -47.60 18.79
CA TRP A 169 30.24 -47.64 17.82
C TRP A 169 29.11 -48.60 18.21
N PHE A 170 29.22 -49.26 19.37
CA PHE A 170 28.24 -50.24 19.79
C PHE A 170 26.91 -49.65 20.22
N ALA A 171 25.84 -50.38 19.91
CA ALA A 171 24.52 -50.10 20.45
C ALA A 171 24.46 -50.45 21.96
N PRO A 172 23.64 -49.74 22.77
CA PRO A 172 23.55 -49.94 24.22
C PRO A 172 23.34 -51.40 24.66
N GLU A 173 22.54 -52.16 23.91
CA GLU A 173 22.23 -53.56 24.20
C GLU A 173 23.41 -54.52 24.02
N VAL A 174 24.45 -54.12 23.28
CA VAL A 174 25.65 -54.94 23.08
C VAL A 174 26.50 -54.96 24.36
N PHE A 175 26.55 -53.85 25.11
CA PHE A 175 27.27 -53.73 26.39
C PHE A 175 26.62 -54.54 27.52
N ALA A 176 25.28 -54.65 27.53
CA ALA A 176 24.54 -55.38 28.57
C ALA A 176 24.83 -56.90 28.58
N SER A 177 25.54 -57.41 27.57
CA SER A 177 25.95 -58.82 27.47
C SER A 177 27.19 -59.19 28.32
N GLU A 178 27.89 -58.22 28.93
CA GLU A 178 29.07 -58.46 29.79
C GLU A 178 28.77 -58.63 31.30
N THR A 179 27.58 -58.25 31.79
CA THR A 179 27.32 -58.15 33.24
C THR A 179 26.41 -59.23 33.85
N ASN A 180 25.78 -60.09 33.05
CA ASN A 180 24.90 -61.17 33.53
C ASN A 180 25.48 -62.56 33.20
N GLN A 181 26.22 -63.16 34.14
CA GLN A 181 26.66 -64.56 34.05
C GLN A 181 25.61 -65.58 34.54
N ASP A 182 24.47 -65.14 35.09
CA ASP A 182 23.42 -66.05 35.60
C ASP A 182 22.02 -65.69 35.05
N SER A 183 21.56 -66.45 34.04
CA SER A 183 20.16 -66.87 33.82
C SER A 183 19.99 -67.41 32.38
N GLU A 184 19.15 -68.43 32.23
CA GLU A 184 18.92 -69.24 31.02
C GLU A 184 18.32 -68.48 29.80
N ASN A 185 18.37 -67.15 29.76
CA ASN A 185 18.02 -66.32 28.60
C ASN A 185 19.29 -65.67 28.02
N LYS A 186 20.06 -66.41 27.21
CA LYS A 186 21.18 -65.85 26.42
C LYS A 186 20.70 -64.63 25.61
N MET A 187 21.17 -63.44 25.97
CA MET A 187 20.87 -62.17 25.29
C MET A 187 21.17 -62.29 23.79
N ARG A 188 20.18 -62.01 22.94
CA ARG A 188 20.30 -62.11 21.48
C ARG A 188 20.49 -60.72 20.88
N GLY A 189 21.54 -60.54 20.07
CA GLY A 189 21.71 -59.33 19.25
C GLY A 189 20.69 -59.32 18.11
N THR A 190 20.34 -58.13 17.62
CA THR A 190 19.38 -57.94 16.51
C THR A 190 20.03 -57.13 15.40
N THR A 191 19.51 -57.19 14.17
CA THR A 191 19.92 -56.32 13.04
C THR A 191 19.83 -54.82 13.38
N LYS A 192 19.03 -54.44 14.39
CA LYS A 192 18.91 -53.06 14.88
C LYS A 192 20.19 -52.54 15.52
N SER A 193 21.11 -53.39 15.97
CA SER A 193 22.40 -52.93 16.49
C SER A 193 23.21 -52.22 15.41
N ASP A 194 23.20 -52.75 14.18
CA ASP A 194 23.87 -52.11 13.05
C ASP A 194 23.18 -50.80 12.66
N VAL A 195 21.85 -50.71 12.78
CA VAL A 195 21.10 -49.47 12.53
C VAL A 195 21.50 -48.36 13.52
N PHE A 196 21.75 -48.71 14.79
CA PHE A 196 22.27 -47.74 15.76
C PHE A 196 23.65 -47.24 15.34
N SER A 197 24.56 -48.16 15.03
CA SER A 197 25.91 -47.82 14.58
C SER A 197 25.90 -47.01 13.28
N GLU A 198 25.01 -47.30 12.34
CA GLU A 198 24.79 -46.50 11.12
C GLU A 198 24.28 -45.10 11.44
N GLY A 199 23.37 -44.96 12.42
CA GLY A 199 22.93 -43.67 12.93
C GLY A 199 24.09 -42.85 13.50
N CYS A 200 25.05 -43.49 14.19
CA CYS A 200 26.28 -42.84 14.62
C CYS A 200 27.16 -42.41 13.43
N VAL A 201 27.25 -43.23 12.37
CA VAL A 201 27.98 -42.89 11.14
C VAL A 201 27.34 -41.70 10.40
N PHE A 202 26.01 -41.63 10.36
CA PHE A 202 25.29 -40.47 9.81
C PHE A 202 25.57 -39.20 10.63
N GLY A 203 25.56 -39.32 11.96
CA GLY A 203 25.97 -38.22 12.84
C GLY A 203 27.43 -37.80 12.59
N TYR A 204 28.36 -38.73 12.45
CA TYR A 204 29.76 -38.48 12.12
C TYR A 204 29.93 -37.70 10.81
N LEU A 205 29.14 -38.03 9.78
CA LEU A 205 29.10 -37.30 8.51
C LEU A 205 28.62 -35.85 8.69
N LEU A 206 27.56 -35.62 9.49
CA LEU A 206 26.96 -34.31 9.70
C LEU A 206 27.69 -33.43 10.73
N LEU A 207 28.59 -34.03 11.51
CA LEU A 207 29.42 -33.39 12.54
C LEU A 207 30.88 -33.23 12.09
N ASP A 208 31.13 -33.24 10.77
CA ASP A 208 32.46 -33.07 10.18
C ASP A 208 33.54 -34.00 10.78
N GLY A 209 33.18 -35.26 11.04
CA GLY A 209 34.10 -36.27 11.55
C GLY A 209 34.15 -36.40 13.08
N GLN A 210 33.25 -35.77 13.83
CA GLN A 210 33.13 -35.97 15.28
C GLN A 210 32.09 -37.05 15.62
N HIS A 211 32.36 -37.88 16.63
CA HIS A 211 31.41 -38.89 17.08
C HIS A 211 30.21 -38.25 17.81
N PRO A 212 28.94 -38.67 17.60
CA PRO A 212 27.78 -38.05 18.23
C PRO A 212 27.78 -38.01 19.76
N PHE A 213 28.41 -38.99 20.39
CA PHE A 213 28.41 -39.20 21.84
C PHE A 213 29.67 -38.72 22.58
N GLY A 214 30.65 -38.08 21.94
CA GLY A 214 31.85 -37.57 22.62
C GLY A 214 33.11 -37.55 21.76
N SER A 215 34.26 -37.29 22.37
CA SER A 215 35.56 -37.41 21.70
C SER A 215 36.16 -38.79 21.93
N THR A 216 36.97 -39.26 20.99
CA THR A 216 37.82 -40.44 21.15
C THR A 216 39.05 -40.18 22.03
N ASP A 217 39.32 -38.91 22.39
CA ASP A 217 40.48 -38.51 23.20
C ASP A 217 40.31 -38.81 24.70
N ALA A 218 39.07 -38.98 25.17
CA ALA A 218 38.75 -39.23 26.57
C ALA A 218 38.40 -40.71 26.79
N GLU A 219 39.10 -41.35 27.74
CA GLU A 219 38.95 -42.78 28.01
C GLU A 219 37.51 -43.11 28.47
N ASN A 220 36.86 -44.06 27.77
CA ASN A 220 35.50 -44.54 28.03
C ASN A 220 34.37 -43.49 27.94
N GLU A 221 34.63 -42.28 27.41
CA GLU A 221 33.63 -41.20 27.33
C GLU A 221 32.44 -41.61 26.46
N ILE A 222 32.71 -42.07 25.23
CA ILE A 222 31.68 -42.42 24.25
C ILE A 222 30.78 -43.55 24.77
N GLN A 223 31.37 -44.61 25.32
CA GLN A 223 30.64 -45.76 25.88
C GLN A 223 29.72 -45.34 27.04
N SER A 224 30.25 -44.53 27.96
CA SER A 224 29.49 -43.98 29.09
C SER A 224 28.31 -43.14 28.62
N ASN A 225 28.51 -42.32 27.58
CA ASN A 225 27.48 -41.46 27.03
C ASN A 225 26.42 -42.23 26.22
N ILE A 226 26.80 -43.28 25.49
CA ILE A 226 25.85 -44.19 24.82
C ILE A 226 24.92 -44.85 25.84
N LEU A 227 25.44 -45.35 26.96
CA LEU A 227 24.64 -46.00 28.02
C LEU A 227 23.69 -45.02 28.73
N LYS A 228 24.10 -43.75 28.86
CA LYS A 228 23.35 -42.68 29.52
C LYS A 228 22.41 -41.89 28.60
N GLU A 229 22.37 -42.20 27.30
CA GLU A 229 21.66 -41.40 26.27
C GLU A 229 22.12 -39.93 26.20
N ASN A 230 23.41 -39.69 26.43
CA ASN A 230 23.97 -38.34 26.44
C ASN A 230 24.60 -37.95 25.09
N PHE A 231 23.88 -37.19 24.28
CA PHE A 231 24.31 -36.78 22.93
C PHE A 231 25.17 -35.51 22.95
N VAL A 232 26.48 -35.65 23.22
CA VAL A 232 27.41 -34.52 23.41
C VAL A 232 27.50 -33.61 22.18
N ASN A 233 27.76 -34.18 21.00
CA ASN A 233 28.03 -33.41 19.78
C ASN A 233 26.79 -33.21 18.91
N LEU A 234 25.73 -34.00 19.12
CA LEU A 234 24.53 -34.00 18.27
C LEU A 234 23.78 -32.64 18.26
N LYS A 235 23.96 -31.81 19.29
CA LYS A 235 23.45 -30.42 19.33
C LYS A 235 24.12 -29.48 18.30
N GLN A 236 25.28 -29.85 17.78
CA GLN A 236 26.09 -29.04 16.86
C GLN A 236 25.91 -29.41 15.38
N MET A 237 24.97 -30.33 15.07
CA MET A 237 24.76 -30.84 13.71
C MET A 237 24.44 -29.71 12.71
N LYS A 238 25.18 -29.67 11.61
CA LYS A 238 24.93 -28.76 10.49
C LYS A 238 23.78 -29.31 9.64
N THR A 239 22.59 -28.71 9.74
CA THR A 239 21.39 -29.17 8.99
C THR A 239 21.25 -28.56 7.59
N ARG A 240 22.28 -27.86 7.07
CA ARG A 240 22.24 -27.24 5.73
C ARG A 240 21.93 -28.30 4.66
N GLY A 241 20.76 -28.19 4.02
CA GLY A 241 20.30 -29.07 2.94
C GLY A 241 19.66 -30.40 3.36
N THR A 242 19.51 -30.68 4.67
CA THR A 242 18.90 -31.93 5.18
C THR A 242 18.14 -31.74 6.51
N PRO A 243 17.06 -30.93 6.54
CA PRO A 243 16.35 -30.59 7.79
C PRO A 243 15.77 -31.81 8.53
N TYR A 244 15.51 -32.92 7.83
CA TYR A 244 14.94 -34.14 8.40
C TYR A 244 15.99 -35.12 8.96
N ALA A 245 17.30 -34.91 8.70
CA ALA A 245 18.34 -35.87 9.05
C ALA A 245 18.46 -36.09 10.57
N GLY A 246 18.33 -35.03 11.37
CA GLY A 246 18.33 -35.15 12.84
C GLY A 246 17.19 -36.01 13.39
N LEU A 247 16.00 -35.94 12.78
CA LEU A 247 14.85 -36.77 13.17
C LEU A 247 15.09 -38.25 12.84
N ILE A 248 15.65 -38.53 11.66
CA ILE A 248 15.98 -39.90 11.24
C ILE A 248 17.06 -40.48 12.17
N ILE A 249 18.14 -39.73 12.39
CA ILE A 249 19.25 -40.15 13.27
C ILE A 249 18.75 -40.43 14.68
N ASN A 250 17.92 -39.57 15.29
CA ASN A 250 17.36 -39.78 16.63
C ASN A 250 16.58 -41.11 16.74
N ARG A 251 15.85 -41.49 15.69
CA ARG A 251 15.13 -42.77 15.63
C ARG A 251 16.05 -43.98 15.41
N MET A 252 17.21 -43.78 14.76
CA MET A 252 18.23 -44.81 14.58
C MET A 252 19.04 -45.05 15.85
N ILE A 253 19.39 -43.99 16.59
CA ILE A 253 20.20 -44.10 17.83
C ILE A 253 19.35 -44.25 19.10
N THR A 254 18.08 -44.62 18.96
CA THR A 254 17.19 -44.90 20.09
C THR A 254 17.72 -46.08 20.92
N LYS A 255 17.79 -45.93 22.25
CA LYS A 255 18.42 -46.91 23.14
C LYS A 255 17.77 -48.28 23.10
N ASN A 256 16.45 -48.35 23.16
CA ASN A 256 15.71 -49.62 23.14
C ASN A 256 15.62 -50.17 21.70
N PRO A 257 16.12 -51.38 21.41
CA PRO A 257 16.04 -51.99 20.07
C PRO A 257 14.61 -52.18 19.56
N GLY A 258 13.63 -52.35 20.46
CA GLY A 258 12.22 -52.50 20.09
C GLY A 258 11.60 -51.23 19.49
N ASP A 259 12.04 -50.06 19.95
CA ASP A 259 11.54 -48.75 19.50
C ASP A 259 12.37 -48.17 18.34
N ARG A 260 13.60 -48.66 18.17
CA ARG A 260 14.54 -48.26 17.11
C ARG A 260 13.98 -48.64 15.74
N ILE A 261 14.14 -47.79 14.72
CA ILE A 261 13.67 -48.10 13.35
C ILE A 261 14.51 -49.20 12.66
N THR A 262 13.94 -49.90 11.66
CA THR A 262 14.66 -50.91 10.85
C THR A 262 15.46 -50.22 9.73
N SER A 263 16.45 -50.90 9.15
CA SER A 263 17.17 -50.41 7.94
C SER A 263 16.20 -50.07 6.80
N GLY A 264 15.20 -50.91 6.52
CA GLY A 264 14.22 -50.65 5.47
C GLY A 264 13.30 -49.46 5.77
N GLN A 265 13.04 -49.17 7.05
CA GLN A 265 12.35 -47.93 7.43
C GLN A 265 13.23 -46.70 7.22
N VAL A 266 14.55 -46.79 7.46
CA VAL A 266 15.51 -45.71 7.16
C VAL A 266 15.53 -45.42 5.66
N VAL A 267 15.60 -46.45 4.81
CA VAL A 267 15.56 -46.30 3.33
C VAL A 267 14.29 -45.56 2.90
N ARG A 268 13.12 -46.00 3.34
CA ARG A 268 11.84 -45.34 2.99
C ARG A 268 11.76 -43.89 3.42
N LEU A 269 12.25 -43.57 4.63
CA LEU A 269 12.27 -42.19 5.13
C LEU A 269 13.21 -41.29 4.29
N LEU A 270 14.35 -41.82 3.84
CA LEU A 270 15.28 -41.08 2.99
C LEU A 270 14.78 -40.94 1.54
N GLU A 271 14.01 -41.91 1.01
CA GLU A 271 13.37 -41.82 -0.31
C GLU A 271 12.34 -40.67 -0.39
N ASP A 272 11.48 -40.54 0.61
CA ASP A 272 10.49 -39.45 0.69
C ASP A 272 11.15 -38.07 0.75
N VAL A 273 12.27 -37.96 1.47
CA VAL A 273 13.07 -36.71 1.54
C VAL A 273 13.70 -36.37 0.18
N GLN A 274 14.23 -37.37 -0.54
CA GLN A 274 14.84 -37.15 -1.86
C GLN A 274 13.81 -36.72 -2.92
N PHE A 275 12.57 -37.18 -2.80
CA PHE A 275 11.46 -36.76 -3.66
C PHE A 275 11.02 -35.32 -3.37
N LYS A 276 10.83 -34.97 -2.09
CA LYS A 276 10.39 -33.63 -1.66
C LYS A 276 11.41 -32.53 -1.96
N SER A 277 12.72 -32.80 -1.84
CA SER A 277 13.74 -31.79 -2.14
C SER A 277 13.81 -31.45 -3.63
N LYS A 278 13.58 -32.43 -4.52
CA LYS A 278 13.59 -32.23 -5.98
C LYS A 278 12.44 -31.36 -6.49
N ILE A 279 11.26 -31.41 -5.85
CA ILE A 279 10.10 -30.58 -6.22
C ILE A 279 10.32 -29.12 -5.78
N GLN A 280 10.79 -28.91 -4.55
CA GLN A 280 11.08 -27.56 -4.02
C GLN A 280 12.15 -26.83 -4.85
N ASP A 281 13.19 -27.53 -5.31
CA ASP A 281 14.21 -26.93 -6.16
C ASP A 281 13.63 -26.51 -7.53
N ARG A 282 12.68 -27.26 -8.10
CA ARG A 282 12.09 -26.99 -9.42
C ARG A 282 11.09 -25.83 -9.44
N GLU A 283 10.25 -25.71 -8.40
CA GLU A 283 9.38 -24.53 -8.22
C GLU A 283 10.19 -23.25 -7.97
N SER A 284 11.33 -23.38 -7.28
CA SER A 284 12.21 -22.25 -7.01
C SER A 284 12.87 -21.70 -8.29
N VAL A 285 13.17 -22.56 -9.28
CA VAL A 285 13.73 -22.18 -10.59
C VAL A 285 12.69 -21.44 -11.44
N LEU A 286 11.47 -21.98 -11.56
CA LEU A 286 10.36 -21.29 -12.24
C LEU A 286 10.06 -19.92 -11.61
N THR A 287 10.03 -19.86 -10.28
CA THR A 287 9.84 -18.62 -9.54
C THR A 287 11.00 -17.63 -9.75
N ARG A 288 12.23 -18.13 -9.88
CA ARG A 288 13.42 -17.31 -10.17
C ARG A 288 13.42 -16.75 -11.59
N LEU A 289 13.04 -17.57 -12.57
CA LEU A 289 12.89 -17.17 -13.97
C LEU A 289 11.80 -16.11 -14.13
N CYS A 290 10.68 -16.25 -13.41
CA CYS A 290 9.59 -15.25 -13.43
C CYS A 290 9.91 -13.94 -12.68
N LYS A 291 10.91 -13.92 -11.78
CA LYS A 291 11.27 -12.76 -10.93
C LYS A 291 12.35 -11.83 -11.52
N GLN A 292 13.00 -12.19 -12.63
CA GLN A 292 14.01 -11.32 -13.24
C GLN A 292 13.33 -10.17 -14.01
N HIS A 293 13.04 -9.11 -13.28
CA HIS A 293 12.22 -7.96 -13.65
C HIS A 293 12.65 -7.12 -14.87
N ASN A 294 13.61 -7.52 -15.72
CA ASN A 294 14.03 -6.71 -16.88
C ASN A 294 14.95 -7.42 -17.90
N GLN A 295 14.98 -8.76 -17.96
CA GLN A 295 15.78 -9.48 -18.96
C GLN A 295 14.90 -10.50 -19.70
N HIS A 296 15.09 -10.61 -21.02
CA HIS A 296 14.55 -11.74 -21.78
C HIS A 296 14.97 -13.02 -21.04
N PRO A 297 14.05 -13.94 -20.73
CA PRO A 297 14.42 -15.22 -20.17
C PRO A 297 15.41 -15.88 -21.12
N ASP A 298 16.49 -16.43 -20.58
CA ASP A 298 17.46 -17.17 -21.38
C ASP A 298 16.75 -18.37 -22.00
N LEU A 299 16.45 -18.26 -23.29
CA LEU A 299 15.80 -19.31 -24.08
C LEU A 299 16.58 -20.62 -23.94
N ALA A 300 17.91 -20.61 -23.77
CA ALA A 300 18.71 -21.81 -23.56
C ALA A 300 18.50 -22.45 -22.17
N GLU A 301 18.31 -21.65 -21.12
CA GLU A 301 18.03 -22.13 -19.75
C GLU A 301 16.61 -22.69 -19.66
N MET A 302 15.65 -22.05 -20.34
CA MET A 302 14.31 -22.60 -20.57
C MET A 302 14.35 -23.87 -21.42
N GLU A 303 15.15 -23.91 -22.49
CA GLU A 303 15.32 -25.10 -23.35
C GLU A 303 15.85 -26.30 -22.57
N TYR A 304 16.81 -26.09 -21.67
CA TYR A 304 17.32 -27.13 -20.79
C TYR A 304 16.27 -27.59 -19.78
N PHE A 305 15.55 -26.64 -19.17
CA PHE A 305 14.49 -26.91 -18.18
C PHE A 305 13.30 -27.68 -18.77
N PHE A 306 12.81 -27.29 -19.94
CA PHE A 306 11.67 -27.97 -20.59
C PHE A 306 12.05 -29.35 -21.13
N LYS A 307 13.31 -29.57 -21.53
CA LYS A 307 13.82 -30.91 -21.90
C LYS A 307 13.78 -31.92 -20.75
N GLU A 308 13.89 -31.46 -19.50
CA GLU A 308 13.81 -32.32 -18.31
C GLU A 308 12.37 -32.58 -17.82
N ILE A 309 11.38 -31.79 -18.28
CA ILE A 309 9.97 -31.85 -17.81
C ILE A 309 9.07 -32.61 -18.78
N THR A 310 9.43 -32.69 -20.06
CA THR A 310 8.65 -33.39 -21.10
C THR A 310 8.51 -34.91 -20.89
N ASP A 311 9.20 -35.50 -19.91
CA ASP A 311 9.28 -36.96 -19.75
C ASP A 311 8.36 -37.59 -18.69
N VAL A 312 7.64 -36.81 -17.87
CA VAL A 312 6.78 -37.39 -16.82
C VAL A 312 5.56 -36.52 -16.56
N SER A 313 4.36 -37.10 -16.73
CA SER A 313 3.14 -36.59 -16.10
C SER A 313 3.31 -36.61 -14.57
N PHE A 314 3.60 -35.46 -13.96
CA PHE A 314 3.80 -35.37 -12.51
C PHE A 314 2.45 -35.42 -11.79
N GLY A 315 2.33 -36.35 -10.84
CA GLY A 315 1.31 -36.31 -9.79
C GLY A 315 1.97 -35.92 -8.47
N GLY A 316 1.48 -34.86 -7.82
CA GLY A 316 1.93 -34.41 -6.50
C GLY A 316 1.50 -35.33 -5.35
N PRO A 317 1.89 -35.02 -4.09
CA PRO A 317 1.53 -35.81 -2.89
C PRO A 317 0.02 -35.82 -2.57
N ALA A 318 -0.77 -35.03 -3.31
CA ALA A 318 -2.23 -34.97 -3.30
C ALA A 318 -2.87 -35.31 -4.67
N GLY A 319 -2.07 -35.67 -5.68
CA GLY A 319 -2.56 -35.97 -7.04
C GLY A 319 -2.56 -34.79 -8.03
N GLU A 320 -2.06 -33.61 -7.64
CA GLU A 320 -2.01 -32.40 -8.48
C GLU A 320 -1.13 -32.63 -9.74
N ARG A 321 -1.69 -32.34 -10.93
CA ARG A 321 -0.99 -32.37 -12.22
C ARG A 321 -0.45 -30.98 -12.53
N MET A 322 0.87 -30.85 -12.60
CA MET A 322 1.49 -29.59 -13.00
C MET A 322 1.48 -29.45 -14.52
N GLU A 323 0.59 -28.62 -15.06
CA GLU A 323 0.47 -28.31 -16.49
C GLU A 323 1.31 -27.06 -16.84
N PRO A 324 2.46 -27.19 -17.53
CA PRO A 324 3.45 -26.11 -17.66
C PRO A 324 2.92 -24.83 -18.31
N LEU A 325 2.04 -24.98 -19.31
CA LEU A 325 1.46 -23.85 -20.04
C LEU A 325 0.54 -23.02 -19.14
N VAL A 326 -0.37 -23.68 -18.42
CA VAL A 326 -1.30 -23.02 -17.48
C VAL A 326 -0.50 -22.36 -16.35
N PHE A 327 0.49 -23.05 -15.80
CA PHE A 327 1.33 -22.53 -14.71
C PHE A 327 2.05 -21.24 -15.10
N ILE A 328 2.66 -21.19 -16.29
CA ILE A 328 3.37 -20.01 -16.77
C ILE A 328 2.39 -18.86 -17.02
N CYS A 329 1.24 -19.13 -17.67
CA CYS A 329 0.21 -18.10 -17.87
C CYS A 329 -0.32 -17.53 -16.53
N GLN A 330 -0.32 -18.34 -15.46
CA GLN A 330 -0.83 -17.94 -14.14
C GLN A 330 0.16 -17.12 -13.32
N ARG A 331 1.47 -17.32 -13.53
CA ARG A 331 2.54 -16.71 -12.70
C ARG A 331 3.36 -15.67 -13.42
N TYR A 332 3.30 -15.62 -14.75
CA TYR A 332 4.10 -14.73 -15.57
C TYR A 332 3.20 -13.81 -16.40
N SER A 333 3.34 -12.51 -16.19
CA SER A 333 2.47 -11.49 -16.81
C SER A 333 3.27 -10.40 -17.51
N GLN A 334 4.43 -10.72 -18.09
CA GLN A 334 5.22 -9.75 -18.87
C GLN A 334 4.87 -9.81 -20.37
N GLU A 335 5.18 -8.76 -21.14
CA GLU A 335 4.91 -8.69 -22.59
C GLU A 335 5.55 -9.82 -23.39
N ASN A 336 6.75 -10.25 -23.03
CA ASN A 336 7.44 -11.36 -23.69
C ASN A 336 6.86 -12.76 -23.35
N LEU A 337 5.73 -12.86 -22.64
CA LEU A 337 5.03 -14.13 -22.40
C LEU A 337 4.74 -14.88 -23.72
N ILE A 338 4.48 -14.14 -24.80
CA ILE A 338 4.24 -14.71 -26.13
C ILE A 338 5.37 -15.63 -26.60
N ASP A 339 6.63 -15.26 -26.37
CA ASP A 339 7.79 -16.05 -26.81
C ASP A 339 7.85 -17.38 -26.06
N ILE A 340 7.53 -17.33 -24.76
CA ILE A 340 7.50 -18.52 -23.89
C ILE A 340 6.35 -19.44 -24.32
N VAL A 341 5.15 -18.88 -24.52
CA VAL A 341 3.98 -19.66 -24.97
C VAL A 341 4.24 -20.32 -26.32
N ARG A 342 4.84 -19.60 -27.28
CA ARG A 342 5.25 -20.18 -28.59
C ARG A 342 6.24 -21.33 -28.39
N ALA A 343 7.29 -21.14 -27.60
CA ALA A 343 8.30 -22.17 -27.37
C ALA A 343 7.74 -23.44 -26.70
N LEU A 344 6.72 -23.30 -25.84
CA LEU A 344 6.01 -24.44 -25.23
C LEU A 344 5.13 -25.16 -26.24
N ILE A 345 4.40 -24.41 -27.07
CA ILE A 345 3.51 -24.94 -28.08
C ILE A 345 4.25 -25.66 -29.23
N GLU A 346 5.43 -25.17 -29.60
CA GLU A 346 6.32 -25.84 -30.57
C GLU A 346 6.81 -27.22 -30.09
N ARG A 347 6.66 -27.51 -28.79
CA ARG A 347 7.03 -28.80 -28.16
C ARG A 347 5.83 -29.70 -27.89
N ASP A 348 4.71 -29.47 -28.59
CA ASP A 348 3.48 -30.27 -28.50
C ASP A 348 2.89 -30.36 -27.08
N ILE A 349 3.08 -29.33 -26.26
CA ILE A 349 2.37 -29.19 -24.98
C ILE A 349 0.89 -28.95 -25.27
N ASP A 350 0.01 -29.69 -24.59
CA ASP A 350 -1.43 -29.60 -24.75
C ASP A 350 -1.96 -28.22 -24.33
N ALA A 351 -2.48 -27.47 -25.30
CA ALA A 351 -3.10 -26.16 -25.08
C ALA A 351 -4.39 -26.23 -24.24
N ASN A 352 -5.01 -27.42 -24.17
CA ASN A 352 -6.23 -27.70 -23.41
C ASN A 352 -5.98 -28.29 -22.02
N SER A 353 -4.70 -28.40 -21.63
CA SER A 353 -4.31 -28.75 -20.27
C SER A 353 -4.92 -27.77 -19.25
N LYS A 354 -5.25 -28.29 -18.05
CA LYS A 354 -5.98 -27.55 -17.01
C LYS A 354 -5.27 -27.71 -15.66
N ASN A 355 -5.24 -26.64 -14.87
CA ASN A 355 -4.83 -26.76 -13.47
C ASN A 355 -5.92 -27.44 -12.61
N ASP A 356 -5.65 -27.64 -11.32
CA ASP A 356 -6.57 -28.32 -10.39
C ASP A 356 -7.89 -27.55 -10.18
N ASP A 357 -7.90 -26.24 -10.41
CA ASP A 357 -9.09 -25.38 -10.39
C ASP A 357 -9.89 -25.46 -11.72
N GLY A 358 -9.42 -26.24 -12.70
CA GLY A 358 -10.07 -26.45 -13.99
C GLY A 358 -9.81 -25.36 -15.03
N PHE A 359 -8.90 -24.41 -14.78
CA PHE A 359 -8.55 -23.35 -15.73
C PHE A 359 -7.58 -23.86 -16.81
N ASN A 360 -7.91 -23.62 -18.08
CA ASN A 360 -6.95 -23.75 -19.18
C ASN A 360 -6.14 -22.45 -19.36
N ALA A 361 -5.12 -22.50 -20.22
CA ALA A 361 -4.25 -21.35 -20.47
C ALA A 361 -5.01 -20.11 -20.96
N LEU A 362 -6.02 -20.30 -21.82
CA LEU A 362 -6.86 -19.20 -22.34
C LEU A 362 -7.63 -18.49 -21.21
N LEU A 363 -8.30 -19.24 -20.32
CA LEU A 363 -9.04 -18.67 -19.20
C LEU A 363 -8.11 -17.89 -18.24
N VAL A 364 -6.94 -18.46 -17.93
CA VAL A 364 -5.94 -17.77 -17.07
C VAL A 364 -5.47 -16.47 -17.69
N LEU A 365 -5.18 -16.45 -19.00
CA LEU A 365 -4.77 -15.24 -19.70
C LEU A 365 -5.88 -14.18 -19.71
N CYS A 366 -7.12 -14.58 -20.02
CA CYS A 366 -8.27 -13.67 -20.00
C CYS A 366 -8.51 -13.10 -18.59
N LEU A 367 -8.30 -13.92 -17.55
CA LEU A 367 -8.45 -13.51 -16.15
C LEU A 367 -7.31 -12.59 -15.69
N ASN A 368 -6.05 -12.81 -16.05
CA ASN A 368 -4.90 -12.15 -15.39
C ASN A 368 -4.00 -11.30 -16.29
N TYR A 369 -3.98 -11.52 -17.61
CA TYR A 369 -3.06 -10.83 -18.50
C TYR A 369 -3.60 -9.46 -18.90
N ARG A 370 -2.74 -8.43 -18.84
CA ARG A 370 -3.13 -7.01 -19.01
C ARG A 370 -2.25 -6.24 -19.99
N HIS A 371 -1.62 -6.92 -20.94
CA HIS A 371 -0.88 -6.28 -22.02
C HIS A 371 -1.69 -6.31 -23.32
N ASP A 372 -1.47 -5.32 -24.19
CA ASP A 372 -2.15 -5.17 -25.49
C ASP A 372 -1.76 -6.28 -26.50
N ASN A 373 -0.65 -6.97 -26.29
CA ASN A 373 -0.26 -8.11 -27.10
C ASN A 373 -0.99 -9.43 -26.75
N LEU A 374 -2.00 -9.42 -25.87
CA LEU A 374 -2.82 -10.61 -25.56
C LEU A 374 -3.36 -11.29 -26.82
N ILE A 375 -3.75 -10.49 -27.82
CA ILE A 375 -4.25 -10.98 -29.10
C ILE A 375 -3.29 -11.97 -29.78
N GLU A 376 -1.97 -11.72 -29.69
CA GLU A 376 -0.97 -12.59 -30.29
C GLU A 376 -0.91 -13.95 -29.58
N ILE A 377 -1.03 -13.94 -28.25
CA ILE A 377 -1.01 -15.17 -27.45
C ILE A 377 -2.27 -15.98 -27.71
N VAL A 378 -3.44 -15.32 -27.74
CA VAL A 378 -4.72 -15.96 -28.03
C VAL A 378 -4.72 -16.59 -29.42
N ARG A 379 -4.14 -15.93 -30.43
CA ARG A 379 -3.96 -16.52 -31.78
C ARG A 379 -3.13 -17.80 -31.74
N VAL A 380 -1.99 -17.79 -31.03
CA VAL A 380 -1.14 -18.97 -30.90
C VAL A 380 -1.87 -20.14 -30.23
N LEU A 381 -2.67 -19.88 -29.19
CA LEU A 381 -3.48 -20.92 -28.54
C LEU A 381 -4.58 -21.47 -29.47
N ILE A 382 -5.22 -20.60 -30.25
CA ILE A 382 -6.28 -20.96 -31.20
C ILE A 382 -5.74 -21.77 -32.38
N ASP A 383 -4.52 -21.49 -32.84
CA ASP A 383 -3.82 -22.28 -33.86
C ASP A 383 -3.50 -23.71 -33.38
N LYS A 384 -3.62 -23.95 -32.07
CA LYS A 384 -3.46 -25.26 -31.41
C LYS A 384 -4.77 -25.81 -30.86
N ASP A 385 -5.90 -25.39 -31.44
CA ASP A 385 -7.23 -25.91 -31.14
C ASP A 385 -7.59 -25.86 -29.64
N VAL A 386 -7.22 -24.77 -28.96
CA VAL A 386 -7.72 -24.51 -27.59
C VAL A 386 -9.25 -24.43 -27.59
N ASP A 387 -9.88 -25.06 -26.61
CA ASP A 387 -11.32 -25.01 -26.39
C ASP A 387 -11.71 -23.65 -25.83
N VAL A 388 -12.19 -22.78 -26.72
CA VAL A 388 -12.65 -21.42 -26.41
C VAL A 388 -13.93 -21.41 -25.57
N ASN A 389 -14.69 -22.51 -25.54
CA ASN A 389 -15.92 -22.65 -24.77
C ASN A 389 -15.71 -23.33 -23.42
N TRP A 390 -14.47 -23.70 -23.09
CA TRP A 390 -14.18 -24.24 -21.78
C TRP A 390 -14.51 -23.23 -20.68
N THR A 391 -15.01 -23.73 -19.55
CA THR A 391 -15.41 -22.90 -18.41
C THR A 391 -14.73 -23.38 -17.14
N ALA A 392 -14.37 -22.43 -16.27
CA ALA A 392 -13.85 -22.68 -14.93
C ALA A 392 -14.47 -21.67 -13.98
N ASP A 393 -14.77 -22.08 -12.75
CA ASP A 393 -15.50 -21.27 -11.75
C ASP A 393 -16.82 -20.65 -12.27
N GLY A 394 -17.46 -21.29 -13.24
CA GLY A 394 -18.69 -20.80 -13.86
C GLY A 394 -18.49 -19.62 -14.82
N TRP A 395 -17.28 -19.46 -15.37
CA TRP A 395 -16.92 -18.36 -16.27
C TRP A 395 -16.24 -18.90 -17.54
N ASN A 396 -16.58 -18.31 -18.69
CA ASN A 396 -15.88 -18.54 -19.96
C ASN A 396 -14.84 -17.43 -20.25
N ALA A 397 -14.07 -17.61 -21.32
CA ALA A 397 -13.03 -16.64 -21.70
C ALA A 397 -13.60 -15.23 -21.99
N LEU A 398 -14.79 -15.16 -22.60
CA LEU A 398 -15.42 -13.89 -22.96
C LEU A 398 -15.84 -13.09 -21.72
N LEU A 399 -16.42 -13.72 -20.69
CA LEU A 399 -16.79 -13.06 -19.44
C LEU A 399 -15.55 -12.49 -18.75
N PHE A 400 -14.45 -13.25 -18.68
CA PHE A 400 -13.19 -12.77 -18.11
C PHE A 400 -12.65 -11.56 -18.85
N LEU A 401 -12.60 -11.61 -20.19
CA LEU A 401 -12.13 -10.49 -21.01
C LEU A 401 -12.96 -9.23 -20.80
N CYS A 402 -14.30 -9.36 -20.88
CA CYS A 402 -15.22 -8.24 -20.76
C CYS A 402 -15.14 -7.54 -19.39
N ARG A 403 -14.80 -8.28 -18.33
CA ARG A 403 -14.63 -7.73 -16.98
C ARG A 403 -13.26 -7.12 -16.74
N TYR A 404 -12.21 -7.75 -17.26
CA TYR A 404 -10.86 -7.53 -16.75
C TYR A 404 -9.88 -6.92 -17.75
N TYR A 405 -10.15 -7.01 -19.06
CA TYR A 405 -9.22 -6.56 -20.09
C TYR A 405 -9.52 -5.11 -20.54
N PRO A 406 -8.66 -4.13 -20.22
CA PRO A 406 -9.02 -2.71 -20.33
C PRO A 406 -8.62 -2.06 -21.66
N HIS A 407 -8.03 -2.80 -22.60
CA HIS A 407 -7.37 -2.22 -23.78
C HIS A 407 -8.30 -2.10 -24.99
N LYS A 408 -8.01 -1.13 -25.89
CA LYS A 408 -8.83 -0.88 -27.10
C LYS A 408 -8.85 -2.07 -28.06
N ASN A 409 -7.77 -2.82 -28.15
CA ASN A 409 -7.69 -4.03 -28.97
C ASN A 409 -8.52 -5.21 -28.43
N LEU A 410 -9.29 -5.03 -27.34
CA LEU A 410 -10.30 -6.01 -26.91
C LEU A 410 -11.24 -6.39 -28.07
N VAL A 411 -11.56 -5.43 -28.95
CA VAL A 411 -12.37 -5.67 -30.15
C VAL A 411 -11.83 -6.81 -31.00
N ASP A 412 -10.51 -6.86 -31.20
CA ASP A 412 -9.87 -7.88 -32.02
C ASP A 412 -9.84 -9.24 -31.31
N VAL A 413 -9.61 -9.26 -29.99
CA VAL A 413 -9.63 -10.50 -29.20
C VAL A 413 -11.02 -11.10 -29.16
N VAL A 414 -12.06 -10.26 -28.95
CA VAL A 414 -13.46 -10.69 -28.98
C VAL A 414 -13.83 -11.21 -30.36
N GLN A 415 -13.44 -10.52 -31.43
CA GLN A 415 -13.71 -10.97 -32.80
C GLN A 415 -13.11 -12.35 -33.07
N ILE A 416 -11.86 -12.59 -32.66
CA ILE A 416 -11.19 -13.88 -32.83
C ILE A 416 -11.91 -15.01 -32.06
N LEU A 417 -12.36 -14.77 -30.83
CA LEU A 417 -13.10 -15.77 -30.05
C LEU A 417 -14.48 -16.06 -30.66
N VAL A 418 -15.17 -15.02 -31.14
CA VAL A 418 -16.44 -15.14 -31.86
C VAL A 418 -16.27 -15.94 -33.15
N ASP A 419 -15.23 -15.66 -33.94
CA ASP A 419 -14.93 -16.41 -35.17
C ASP A 419 -14.64 -17.89 -34.89
N LYS A 420 -14.16 -18.21 -33.68
CA LYS A 420 -13.95 -19.58 -33.20
C LYS A 420 -15.17 -20.20 -32.51
N GLY A 421 -16.29 -19.49 -32.46
CA GLY A 421 -17.56 -20.01 -31.97
C GLY A 421 -17.69 -20.02 -30.44
N ILE A 422 -17.10 -19.03 -29.74
CA ILE A 422 -17.40 -18.83 -28.32
C ILE A 422 -18.88 -18.54 -28.10
N ASP A 423 -19.47 -19.13 -27.05
CA ASP A 423 -20.85 -18.86 -26.66
C ASP A 423 -20.97 -17.45 -26.05
N VAL A 424 -21.50 -16.52 -26.87
CA VAL A 424 -21.73 -15.12 -26.48
C VAL A 424 -22.87 -14.96 -25.47
N ASN A 425 -23.75 -15.95 -25.35
CA ASN A 425 -24.91 -15.94 -24.44
C ASN A 425 -24.63 -16.64 -23.11
N TYR A 426 -23.41 -17.14 -22.90
CA TYR A 426 -23.01 -17.68 -21.62
C TYR A 426 -23.15 -16.62 -20.52
N CYS A 427 -23.71 -17.01 -19.38
CA CYS A 427 -23.87 -16.15 -18.21
C CYS A 427 -23.31 -16.83 -16.96
N ASP A 428 -22.83 -16.03 -16.01
CA ASP A 428 -22.38 -16.53 -14.71
C ASP A 428 -23.57 -16.90 -13.80
N GLY A 429 -23.27 -17.38 -12.59
CA GLY A 429 -24.27 -17.79 -11.61
C GLY A 429 -25.22 -16.68 -11.13
N ASP A 430 -24.86 -15.41 -11.35
CA ASP A 430 -25.65 -14.23 -11.00
C ASP A 430 -26.42 -13.66 -12.22
N GLY A 431 -26.37 -14.34 -13.37
CA GLY A 431 -27.04 -13.94 -14.60
C GLY A 431 -26.27 -12.93 -15.45
N TRP A 432 -24.97 -12.71 -15.17
CA TRP A 432 -24.17 -11.77 -15.94
C TRP A 432 -23.67 -12.36 -17.25
N ASN A 433 -24.07 -11.75 -18.36
CA ASN A 433 -23.51 -12.04 -19.67
C ASN A 433 -22.35 -11.08 -20.02
N ALA A 434 -21.71 -11.32 -21.17
CA ALA A 434 -20.61 -10.50 -21.68
C ALA A 434 -20.99 -9.01 -21.84
N LEU A 435 -22.22 -8.73 -22.28
CA LEU A 435 -22.72 -7.37 -22.47
C LEU A 435 -22.77 -6.59 -21.14
N LEU A 436 -23.27 -7.19 -20.05
CA LEU A 436 -23.32 -6.53 -18.74
C LEU A 436 -21.91 -6.22 -18.21
N PHE A 437 -20.96 -7.14 -18.38
CA PHE A 437 -19.58 -6.90 -17.98
C PHE A 437 -18.93 -5.75 -18.76
N LEU A 438 -19.10 -5.72 -20.08
CA LEU A 438 -18.58 -4.62 -20.91
C LEU A 438 -19.17 -3.27 -20.48
N CYS A 439 -20.49 -3.19 -20.34
CA CYS A 439 -21.19 -1.95 -20.00
C CYS A 439 -20.79 -1.40 -18.63
N ARG A 440 -20.35 -2.27 -17.70
CA ARG A 440 -19.90 -1.86 -16.37
C ARG A 440 -18.41 -1.56 -16.28
N TYR A 441 -17.57 -2.35 -16.92
CA TYR A 441 -16.12 -2.35 -16.66
C TYR A 441 -15.29 -1.82 -17.83
N TYR A 442 -15.80 -1.83 -19.05
CA TYR A 442 -15.05 -1.39 -20.22
C TYR A 442 -15.22 0.11 -20.47
N GLN A 443 -14.18 0.87 -20.14
CA GLN A 443 -14.21 2.34 -20.14
C GLN A 443 -13.47 2.97 -21.33
N GLN A 444 -13.39 2.26 -22.47
CA GLN A 444 -12.81 2.80 -23.71
C GLN A 444 -13.89 3.33 -24.64
N ASP A 445 -13.54 4.35 -25.43
CA ASP A 445 -14.43 5.00 -26.41
C ASP A 445 -14.85 4.08 -27.57
N ASN A 446 -14.13 2.99 -27.82
CA ASN A 446 -14.43 2.04 -28.89
C ASN A 446 -15.40 0.92 -28.48
N LEU A 447 -16.10 1.06 -27.33
CA LEU A 447 -17.10 0.09 -26.87
C LEU A 447 -18.16 -0.24 -27.94
N ILE A 448 -18.54 0.74 -28.78
CA ILE A 448 -19.49 0.57 -29.88
C ILE A 448 -19.12 -0.61 -30.78
N GLU A 449 -17.84 -0.77 -31.12
CA GLU A 449 -17.39 -1.83 -32.04
C GLU A 449 -17.62 -3.23 -31.44
N ILE A 450 -17.35 -3.37 -30.15
CA ILE A 450 -17.53 -4.63 -29.42
C ILE A 450 -19.03 -4.95 -29.28
N LEU A 451 -19.84 -3.95 -28.93
CA LEU A 451 -21.29 -4.10 -28.85
C LEU A 451 -21.88 -4.56 -30.17
N GLN A 452 -21.44 -3.97 -31.30
CA GLN A 452 -21.87 -4.38 -32.63
C GLN A 452 -21.46 -5.81 -32.98
N ILE A 453 -20.31 -6.31 -32.50
CA ILE A 453 -19.94 -7.73 -32.66
C ILE A 453 -20.93 -8.62 -31.88
N LEU A 454 -21.11 -8.36 -30.59
CA LEU A 454 -21.97 -9.20 -29.74
C LEU A 454 -23.44 -9.19 -30.18
N ILE A 455 -23.97 -8.03 -30.58
CA ILE A 455 -25.34 -7.90 -31.08
C ILE A 455 -25.53 -8.66 -32.40
N ARG A 456 -24.56 -8.59 -33.32
CA ARG A 456 -24.58 -9.38 -34.56
C ARG A 456 -24.58 -10.89 -34.28
N MET A 457 -24.00 -11.31 -33.16
CA MET A 457 -24.00 -12.70 -32.70
C MET A 457 -25.22 -13.06 -31.84
N ASN A 458 -26.25 -12.20 -31.79
CA ASN A 458 -27.47 -12.38 -31.01
C ASN A 458 -27.22 -12.58 -29.50
N VAL A 459 -26.35 -11.76 -28.90
CA VAL A 459 -26.28 -11.65 -27.43
C VAL A 459 -27.64 -11.21 -26.86
N ASP A 460 -28.06 -11.80 -25.75
CA ASP A 460 -29.26 -11.36 -25.03
C ASP A 460 -29.06 -9.95 -24.45
N VAL A 461 -29.63 -8.95 -25.12
CA VAL A 461 -29.55 -7.55 -24.68
C VAL A 461 -30.40 -7.24 -23.45
N ASN A 462 -31.32 -8.14 -23.08
CA ASN A 462 -32.27 -7.96 -21.98
C ASN A 462 -31.86 -8.69 -20.69
N SER A 463 -30.68 -9.31 -20.67
CA SER A 463 -30.13 -9.86 -19.43
C SER A 463 -29.99 -8.77 -18.36
N SER A 464 -30.20 -9.14 -17.11
CA SER A 464 -30.03 -8.27 -15.95
C SER A 464 -29.46 -9.03 -14.76
N ASP A 465 -28.73 -8.34 -13.89
CA ASP A 465 -28.24 -8.93 -12.64
C ASP A 465 -29.36 -9.11 -11.59
N THR A 466 -29.00 -9.72 -10.46
CA THR A 466 -29.90 -9.95 -9.32
C THR A 466 -30.41 -8.67 -8.65
N ASP A 467 -29.78 -7.52 -8.94
CA ASP A 467 -30.17 -6.20 -8.45
C ASP A 467 -31.04 -5.42 -9.45
N GLY A 468 -31.36 -6.03 -10.59
CA GLY A 468 -32.18 -5.45 -11.66
C GLY A 468 -31.41 -4.54 -12.62
N TRP A 469 -30.08 -4.64 -12.68
CA TRP A 469 -29.26 -3.85 -13.58
C TRP A 469 -29.15 -4.50 -14.96
N ASN A 470 -29.58 -3.78 -15.99
CA ASN A 470 -29.29 -4.12 -17.38
C ASN A 470 -28.13 -3.28 -17.94
N ALA A 471 -27.77 -3.53 -19.20
CA ALA A 471 -26.71 -2.80 -19.91
C ALA A 471 -26.93 -1.27 -19.91
N LEU A 472 -28.17 -0.82 -20.11
CA LEU A 472 -28.51 0.61 -20.16
C LEU A 472 -28.27 1.30 -18.80
N LEU A 473 -28.63 0.65 -17.69
CA LEU A 473 -28.40 1.16 -16.35
C LEU A 473 -26.90 1.24 -16.04
N PHE A 474 -26.12 0.21 -16.39
CA PHE A 474 -24.67 0.26 -16.20
C PHE A 474 -24.00 1.39 -16.98
N LEU A 475 -24.33 1.52 -18.26
CA LEU A 475 -23.79 2.60 -19.09
C LEU A 475 -24.17 3.98 -18.55
N SER A 476 -25.42 4.16 -18.14
CA SER A 476 -25.93 5.43 -17.61
C SER A 476 -25.21 5.88 -16.34
N GLN A 477 -24.63 4.95 -15.56
CA GLN A 477 -23.90 5.26 -14.34
C GLN A 477 -22.39 5.36 -14.56
N PHE A 478 -21.81 4.43 -15.31
CA PHE A 478 -20.37 4.19 -15.29
C PHE A 478 -19.65 4.65 -16.55
N TYR A 479 -20.35 4.82 -17.68
CA TYR A 479 -19.70 5.11 -18.96
C TYR A 479 -19.47 6.62 -19.15
N PRO A 480 -18.22 7.09 -19.25
CA PRO A 480 -17.88 8.50 -19.12
C PRO A 480 -17.74 9.21 -20.46
N HIS A 481 -18.01 8.57 -21.60
CA HIS A 481 -17.72 9.13 -22.93
C HIS A 481 -18.96 9.73 -23.58
N ASP A 482 -18.75 10.74 -24.42
CA ASP A 482 -19.81 11.45 -25.13
C ASP A 482 -20.51 10.58 -26.18
N ASN A 483 -19.83 9.59 -26.77
CA ASN A 483 -20.46 8.65 -27.70
C ASN A 483 -21.50 7.68 -27.07
N LEU A 484 -21.90 7.90 -25.81
CA LEU A 484 -23.01 7.18 -25.17
C LEU A 484 -24.32 7.31 -25.97
N VAL A 485 -24.54 8.43 -26.66
CA VAL A 485 -25.73 8.65 -27.48
C VAL A 485 -25.88 7.54 -28.54
N GLU A 486 -24.81 7.23 -29.27
CA GLU A 486 -24.77 6.19 -30.29
C GLU A 486 -24.97 4.80 -29.67
N ILE A 487 -24.35 4.54 -28.52
CA ILE A 487 -24.51 3.27 -27.80
C ILE A 487 -25.97 3.06 -27.38
N VAL A 488 -26.60 4.10 -26.81
CA VAL A 488 -28.01 4.06 -26.41
C VAL A 488 -28.92 3.78 -27.60
N LYS A 489 -28.67 4.44 -28.75
CA LYS A 489 -29.41 4.19 -30.00
C LYS A 489 -29.29 2.72 -30.42
N ILE A 490 -28.06 2.17 -30.45
CA ILE A 490 -27.79 0.77 -30.82
C ILE A 490 -28.54 -0.22 -29.90
N LEU A 491 -28.49 -0.02 -28.58
CA LEU A 491 -29.16 -0.92 -27.64
C LEU A 491 -30.69 -0.85 -27.77
N ILE A 492 -31.25 0.34 -27.96
CA ILE A 492 -32.68 0.55 -28.18
C ILE A 492 -33.14 -0.11 -29.49
N ASP A 493 -32.38 0.06 -30.57
CA ASP A 493 -32.68 -0.57 -31.87
C ASP A 493 -32.56 -2.10 -31.80
N SER A 494 -31.75 -2.60 -30.86
CA SER A 494 -31.62 -4.04 -30.56
C SER A 494 -32.70 -4.58 -29.63
N GLY A 495 -33.60 -3.73 -29.12
CA GLY A 495 -34.75 -4.15 -28.31
C GLY A 495 -34.47 -4.28 -26.80
N ILE A 496 -33.53 -3.51 -26.25
CA ILE A 496 -33.34 -3.43 -24.79
C ILE A 496 -34.59 -2.85 -24.09
N ASP A 497 -34.96 -3.41 -22.94
CA ASP A 497 -35.98 -2.83 -22.06
C ASP A 497 -35.46 -1.57 -21.36
N VAL A 498 -35.95 -0.42 -21.77
CA VAL A 498 -35.58 0.89 -21.23
C VAL A 498 -36.24 1.22 -19.88
N ASN A 499 -37.23 0.44 -19.46
CA ASN A 499 -38.05 0.72 -18.27
C ASN A 499 -37.61 -0.04 -17.01
N LEU A 500 -36.54 -0.84 -17.11
CA LEU A 500 -35.96 -1.51 -15.94
C LEU A 500 -35.45 -0.50 -14.91
N LYS A 501 -35.51 -0.93 -13.65
CA LYS A 501 -35.07 -0.17 -12.50
C LYS A 501 -34.33 -1.05 -11.51
N THR A 502 -33.37 -0.45 -10.83
CA THR A 502 -32.64 -1.11 -9.75
C THR A 502 -33.55 -1.40 -8.55
N ASN A 503 -33.09 -2.26 -7.64
CA ASN A 503 -33.73 -2.50 -6.33
C ASN A 503 -34.00 -1.23 -5.51
N LEU A 504 -33.26 -0.14 -5.75
CA LEU A 504 -33.45 1.16 -5.12
C LEU A 504 -34.40 2.08 -5.89
N GLY A 505 -35.02 1.60 -6.97
CA GLY A 505 -35.97 2.33 -7.82
C GLY A 505 -35.32 3.29 -8.82
N TRP A 506 -34.04 3.12 -9.16
CA TRP A 506 -33.35 3.97 -10.13
C TRP A 506 -33.57 3.46 -11.55
N ASN A 507 -34.04 4.33 -12.45
CA ASN A 507 -34.05 4.07 -13.89
C ASN A 507 -32.85 4.76 -14.58
N ALA A 508 -32.70 4.55 -15.88
CA ALA A 508 -31.60 5.12 -16.66
C ALA A 508 -31.59 6.67 -16.63
N MET A 509 -32.76 7.32 -16.63
CA MET A 509 -32.86 8.78 -16.57
C MET A 509 -32.33 9.35 -15.25
N HIS A 510 -32.57 8.68 -14.12
CA HIS A 510 -31.99 9.07 -12.83
C HIS A 510 -30.46 8.98 -12.83
N LEU A 511 -29.93 7.86 -13.34
CA LEU A 511 -28.49 7.61 -13.37
C LEU A 511 -27.78 8.64 -14.26
N LEU A 512 -28.29 8.90 -15.47
CA LEU A 512 -27.75 9.95 -16.34
C LEU A 512 -27.80 11.33 -15.70
N SER A 513 -28.94 11.69 -15.08
CA SER A 513 -29.11 12.99 -14.42
C SER A 513 -28.16 13.19 -13.23
N GLN A 514 -27.63 12.10 -12.65
CA GLN A 514 -26.67 12.16 -11.55
C GLN A 514 -25.22 12.09 -12.02
N PHE A 515 -24.90 11.23 -12.98
CA PHE A 515 -23.52 10.81 -13.25
C PHE A 515 -22.98 11.24 -14.61
N TYR A 516 -23.84 11.61 -15.57
CA TYR A 516 -23.42 11.89 -16.94
C TYR A 516 -23.24 13.40 -17.20
N PRO A 517 -21.99 13.91 -17.35
CA PRO A 517 -21.71 15.35 -17.30
C PRO A 517 -21.72 16.04 -18.68
N HIS A 518 -22.03 15.33 -19.76
CA HIS A 518 -21.84 15.82 -21.13
C HIS A 518 -23.05 16.57 -21.68
N GLN A 519 -22.81 17.53 -22.57
CA GLN A 519 -23.86 18.36 -23.19
C GLN A 519 -24.84 17.55 -24.04
N ASN A 520 -24.38 16.47 -24.66
CA ASN A 520 -25.23 15.61 -25.46
C ASN A 520 -26.21 14.74 -24.65
N LEU A 521 -26.25 14.89 -23.31
CA LEU A 521 -27.33 14.36 -22.46
C LEU A 521 -28.71 14.75 -23.01
N ILE A 522 -28.83 15.92 -23.62
CA ILE A 522 -30.07 16.39 -24.26
C ILE A 522 -30.64 15.39 -25.27
N GLU A 523 -29.79 14.77 -26.09
CA GLU A 523 -30.24 13.79 -27.09
C GLU A 523 -30.72 12.50 -26.42
N ILE A 524 -30.00 12.03 -25.39
CA ILE A 524 -30.37 10.81 -24.66
C ILE A 524 -31.71 11.01 -23.95
N VAL A 525 -31.90 12.16 -23.32
CA VAL A 525 -33.16 12.54 -22.67
C VAL A 525 -34.33 12.54 -23.66
N GLN A 526 -34.15 13.13 -24.84
CA GLN A 526 -35.18 13.13 -25.89
C GLN A 526 -35.53 11.70 -26.33
N ILE A 527 -34.52 10.85 -26.54
CA ILE A 527 -34.70 9.44 -26.90
C ILE A 527 -35.49 8.71 -25.80
N PHE A 528 -35.13 8.89 -24.54
CA PHE A 528 -35.80 8.23 -23.42
C PHE A 528 -37.26 8.65 -23.27
N ILE A 529 -37.56 9.94 -23.39
CA ILE A 529 -38.95 10.44 -23.37
C ILE A 529 -39.73 9.85 -24.55
N ALA A 530 -39.15 9.85 -25.76
CA ALA A 530 -39.80 9.28 -26.94
C ALA A 530 -40.05 7.77 -26.83
N LYS A 531 -39.21 7.04 -26.07
CA LYS A 531 -39.34 5.60 -25.81
C LYS A 531 -40.17 5.28 -24.55
N GLY A 532 -40.73 6.29 -23.90
CA GLY A 532 -41.68 6.13 -22.79
C GLY A 532 -41.03 5.80 -21.45
N VAL A 533 -39.77 6.18 -21.22
CA VAL A 533 -39.14 6.08 -19.89
C VAL A 533 -39.89 6.99 -18.92
N ASP A 534 -40.34 6.43 -17.78
CA ASP A 534 -41.08 7.20 -16.78
C ASP A 534 -40.19 8.25 -16.10
N ILE A 535 -40.38 9.51 -16.50
CA ILE A 535 -39.68 10.68 -15.97
C ILE A 535 -40.12 11.08 -14.55
N ASN A 536 -41.30 10.62 -14.12
CA ASN A 536 -41.88 10.94 -12.82
C ASN A 536 -41.64 9.87 -11.75
N LEU A 537 -40.97 8.77 -12.12
CA LEU A 537 -40.55 7.75 -11.18
C LEU A 537 -39.70 8.39 -10.09
N ASN A 538 -39.94 8.01 -8.84
CA ASN A 538 -39.10 8.40 -7.71
C ASN A 538 -38.27 7.19 -7.26
N THR A 539 -37.00 7.41 -6.97
CA THR A 539 -36.17 6.43 -6.27
C THR A 539 -36.72 6.17 -4.86
N SER A 540 -36.29 5.07 -4.24
CA SER A 540 -36.56 4.77 -2.81
C SER A 540 -36.17 5.91 -1.87
N GLY A 541 -35.18 6.73 -2.27
CA GLY A 541 -34.77 7.92 -1.54
C GLY A 541 -35.69 9.13 -1.75
N GLY A 542 -36.66 9.10 -2.66
CA GLY A 542 -37.52 10.24 -2.99
C GLY A 542 -36.90 11.24 -3.98
N TRP A 543 -35.93 10.79 -4.80
CA TRP A 543 -35.38 11.59 -5.89
C TRP A 543 -36.12 11.31 -7.19
N ASN A 544 -36.50 12.35 -7.94
CA ASN A 544 -36.80 12.23 -9.37
C ASN A 544 -35.61 12.70 -10.21
N ALA A 545 -35.65 12.47 -11.52
CA ALA A 545 -34.59 12.87 -12.45
C ALA A 545 -34.33 14.40 -12.43
N CYS A 546 -35.37 15.23 -12.37
CA CYS A 546 -35.24 16.70 -12.36
C CYS A 546 -34.46 17.22 -11.14
N LEU A 547 -34.70 16.65 -9.94
CA LEU A 547 -33.97 16.99 -8.72
C LEU A 547 -32.49 16.60 -8.81
N LEU A 548 -32.19 15.42 -9.37
CA LEU A 548 -30.80 14.98 -9.58
C LEU A 548 -30.08 15.87 -10.58
N LEU A 549 -30.74 16.20 -11.70
CA LEU A 549 -30.20 17.07 -12.74
C LEU A 549 -29.87 18.46 -12.16
N SER A 550 -30.83 19.05 -11.43
CA SER A 550 -30.68 20.36 -10.79
C SER A 550 -29.55 20.43 -9.76
N ARG A 551 -29.18 19.28 -9.18
CA ARG A 551 -28.12 19.18 -8.16
C ARG A 551 -26.74 18.92 -8.74
N ASN A 552 -26.65 18.10 -9.79
CA ASN A 552 -25.36 17.54 -10.25
C ASN A 552 -24.92 18.03 -11.64
N TYR A 553 -25.83 18.55 -12.47
CA TYR A 553 -25.52 18.93 -13.85
C TYR A 553 -25.18 20.42 -13.95
N SER A 554 -23.95 20.73 -14.37
CA SER A 554 -23.40 22.09 -14.37
C SER A 554 -23.17 22.68 -15.77
N GLN A 555 -23.62 22.03 -16.84
CA GLN A 555 -23.46 22.53 -18.20
C GLN A 555 -24.46 23.65 -18.53
N GLU A 556 -24.11 24.53 -19.47
CA GLU A 556 -24.95 25.67 -19.89
C GLU A 556 -26.24 25.24 -20.60
N ASN A 557 -26.26 24.07 -21.25
CA ASN A 557 -27.46 23.53 -21.91
C ASN A 557 -28.48 22.91 -20.92
N LEU A 558 -28.29 23.05 -19.60
CA LEU A 558 -29.25 22.58 -18.59
C LEU A 558 -30.66 23.12 -18.83
N ILE A 559 -30.80 24.36 -19.29
CA ILE A 559 -32.09 24.97 -19.61
C ILE A 559 -32.86 24.17 -20.66
N ASP A 560 -32.17 23.66 -21.69
CA ASP A 560 -32.81 22.92 -22.77
C ASP A 560 -33.29 21.55 -22.28
N ILE A 561 -32.52 20.90 -21.40
CA ILE A 561 -32.93 19.65 -20.76
C ILE A 561 -34.14 19.88 -19.84
N ILE A 562 -34.16 20.96 -19.05
CA ILE A 562 -35.30 21.30 -18.20
C ILE A 562 -36.56 21.59 -19.04
N LYS A 563 -36.42 22.30 -20.17
CA LYS A 563 -37.53 22.51 -21.13
C LYS A 563 -38.10 21.18 -21.60
N ILE A 564 -37.25 20.28 -22.06
CA ILE A 564 -37.65 18.94 -22.52
C ILE A 564 -38.29 18.12 -21.40
N PHE A 565 -37.78 18.21 -20.17
CA PHE A 565 -38.36 17.54 -19.00
C PHE A 565 -39.78 18.06 -18.70
N ILE A 566 -40.01 19.38 -18.78
CA ILE A 566 -41.33 19.97 -18.57
C ILE A 566 -42.28 19.60 -19.71
N ASP A 567 -41.82 19.63 -20.96
CA ASP A 567 -42.60 19.16 -22.12
C ASP A 567 -42.97 17.67 -21.98
N GLY A 568 -42.09 16.88 -21.35
CA GLY A 568 -42.32 15.49 -20.94
C GLY A 568 -43.22 15.32 -19.70
N ASN A 569 -43.81 16.40 -19.17
CA ASN A 569 -44.65 16.44 -17.96
C ASN A 569 -43.94 15.96 -16.68
N VAL A 570 -42.67 16.32 -16.47
CA VAL A 570 -42.02 16.08 -15.17
C VAL A 570 -42.68 16.87 -14.04
N ASN A 571 -42.80 16.26 -12.87
CA ASN A 571 -43.19 16.96 -11.65
C ASN A 571 -42.01 17.78 -11.09
N ILE A 572 -41.90 19.04 -11.50
CA ILE A 572 -40.89 20.00 -11.01
C ILE A 572 -41.07 20.37 -9.52
N ASN A 573 -42.25 20.10 -8.95
CA ASN A 573 -42.58 20.39 -7.55
C ASN A 573 -42.32 19.19 -6.61
N CYS A 574 -41.70 18.12 -7.11
CA CYS A 574 -41.19 17.04 -6.27
C CYS A 574 -40.21 17.60 -5.23
N LYS A 575 -40.21 17.00 -4.03
CA LYS A 575 -39.34 17.41 -2.92
C LYS A 575 -38.60 16.23 -2.33
N LYS A 576 -37.29 16.42 -2.13
CA LYS A 576 -36.44 15.54 -1.34
C LYS A 576 -35.97 16.28 -0.09
N ASN A 577 -36.39 15.87 1.11
CA ASN A 577 -35.94 16.51 2.35
C ASN A 577 -36.15 18.04 2.35
N GLY A 578 -37.31 18.47 1.82
CA GLY A 578 -37.64 19.89 1.62
C GLY A 578 -37.02 20.55 0.37
N TRP A 579 -36.01 19.94 -0.26
CA TRP A 579 -35.37 20.44 -1.49
C TRP A 579 -36.24 20.23 -2.72
N ASN A 580 -36.50 21.29 -3.48
CA ASN A 580 -37.02 21.22 -4.85
C ASN A 580 -35.90 21.57 -5.86
N ALA A 581 -36.22 21.54 -7.15
CA ALA A 581 -35.27 21.86 -8.22
C ALA A 581 -34.66 23.27 -8.08
N LEU A 582 -35.49 24.28 -7.75
CA LEU A 582 -35.04 25.65 -7.54
C LEU A 582 -34.00 25.76 -6.41
N LEU A 583 -34.23 25.12 -5.26
CA LEU A 583 -33.28 25.18 -4.15
C LEU A 583 -31.93 24.54 -4.53
N PHE A 584 -31.93 23.42 -5.25
CA PHE A 584 -30.69 22.80 -5.73
C PHE A 584 -29.94 23.72 -6.70
N LEU A 585 -30.64 24.32 -7.66
CA LEU A 585 -30.05 25.27 -8.62
C LEU A 585 -29.44 26.48 -7.90
N CYS A 586 -30.17 27.09 -6.96
CA CYS A 586 -29.70 28.25 -6.19
C CYS A 586 -28.45 27.96 -5.35
N GLN A 587 -28.21 26.71 -4.96
CA GLN A 587 -27.03 26.32 -4.18
C GLN A 587 -25.85 25.87 -5.05
N HIS A 588 -26.11 25.10 -6.10
CA HIS A 588 -25.08 24.33 -6.80
C HIS A 588 -24.78 24.83 -8.22
N TYR A 589 -25.65 25.64 -8.83
CA TYR A 589 -25.51 26.09 -10.21
C TYR A 589 -24.98 27.53 -10.29
N SER A 590 -23.80 27.70 -10.87
CA SER A 590 -23.05 28.98 -10.83
C SER A 590 -22.97 29.73 -12.16
N ASN A 591 -23.61 29.22 -13.22
CA ASN A 591 -23.56 29.83 -14.55
C ASN A 591 -24.53 31.02 -14.65
N ARG A 592 -24.24 31.97 -15.55
CA ARG A 592 -25.03 33.19 -15.74
C ARG A 592 -26.44 32.92 -16.27
N ASN A 593 -26.62 31.89 -17.07
CA ASN A 593 -27.91 31.44 -17.60
C ASN A 593 -28.86 30.86 -16.52
N LEU A 594 -28.47 30.82 -15.24
CA LEU A 594 -29.38 30.50 -14.14
C LEU A 594 -30.64 31.38 -14.17
N ILE A 595 -30.52 32.65 -14.61
CA ILE A 595 -31.66 33.56 -14.78
C ILE A 595 -32.72 32.94 -15.70
N GLU A 596 -32.31 32.45 -16.86
CA GLU A 596 -33.22 31.84 -17.83
C GLU A 596 -33.88 30.58 -17.28
N ILE A 597 -33.12 29.77 -16.53
CA ILE A 597 -33.63 28.56 -15.89
C ILE A 597 -34.67 28.89 -14.82
N VAL A 598 -34.34 29.82 -13.91
CA VAL A 598 -35.24 30.22 -12.83
C VAL A 598 -36.49 30.88 -13.39
N GLN A 599 -36.35 31.78 -14.37
CA GLN A 599 -37.47 32.41 -15.05
C GLN A 599 -38.41 31.36 -15.67
N PHE A 600 -37.85 30.40 -16.41
CA PHE A 600 -38.64 29.35 -17.05
C PHE A 600 -39.33 28.42 -16.05
N LEU A 601 -38.66 28.04 -14.95
CA LEU A 601 -39.28 27.24 -13.88
C LEU A 601 -40.41 28.01 -13.18
N VAL A 602 -40.23 29.31 -12.99
CA VAL A 602 -41.20 30.22 -12.39
C VAL A 602 -42.44 30.41 -13.28
N GLU A 603 -42.26 30.50 -14.60
CA GLU A 603 -43.34 30.50 -15.60
C GLU A 603 -44.13 29.19 -15.59
N ASN A 604 -43.49 28.07 -15.25
CA ASN A 604 -44.11 26.75 -15.12
C ASN A 604 -44.53 26.41 -13.67
N GLU A 605 -44.78 27.43 -12.84
CA GLU A 605 -45.38 27.28 -11.49
C GLU A 605 -44.55 26.45 -10.50
N ILE A 606 -43.20 26.56 -10.54
CA ILE A 606 -42.37 26.03 -9.45
C ILE A 606 -42.68 26.73 -8.12
N ASN A 607 -42.76 25.96 -7.04
CA ASN A 607 -42.99 26.51 -5.71
C ASN A 607 -41.73 27.22 -5.17
N VAL A 608 -41.66 28.55 -5.34
CA VAL A 608 -40.56 29.42 -4.86
C VAL A 608 -40.48 29.55 -3.33
N SER A 609 -41.58 29.25 -2.61
CA SER A 609 -41.68 29.44 -1.16
C SER A 609 -41.10 28.27 -0.33
N CYS A 610 -40.58 27.24 -1.01
CA CYS A 610 -40.03 26.05 -0.36
C CYS A 610 -38.80 26.36 0.49
N LYS A 611 -38.59 25.46 1.47
CA LYS A 611 -37.41 25.46 2.34
C LYS A 611 -36.91 24.03 2.49
N ASN A 612 -35.59 23.85 2.56
CA ASN A 612 -34.99 22.57 2.90
C ASN A 612 -35.16 22.24 4.41
N GLU A 613 -34.75 21.04 4.83
CA GLU A 613 -34.76 20.62 6.24
C GLU A 613 -33.97 21.55 7.17
N ASP A 614 -32.92 22.18 6.68
CA ASP A 614 -32.10 23.16 7.40
C ASP A 614 -32.72 24.58 7.41
N GLY A 615 -33.92 24.74 6.87
CA GLY A 615 -34.63 26.02 6.83
C GLY A 615 -34.17 27.01 5.76
N TRP A 616 -33.32 26.66 4.79
CA TRP A 616 -32.91 27.57 3.71
C TRP A 616 -33.95 27.68 2.60
N ASN A 617 -34.26 28.90 2.16
CA ASN A 617 -35.08 29.19 0.98
C ASN A 617 -34.22 29.63 -0.22
N ALA A 618 -34.83 29.82 -1.40
CA ALA A 618 -34.13 30.17 -2.63
C ALA A 618 -33.34 31.48 -2.51
N LEU A 619 -33.93 32.52 -1.91
CA LEU A 619 -33.28 33.82 -1.71
C LEU A 619 -32.02 33.71 -0.84
N LEU A 620 -32.11 33.02 0.30
CA LEU A 620 -30.95 32.86 1.20
C LEU A 620 -29.85 32.02 0.55
N LEU A 621 -30.20 30.99 -0.23
CA LEU A 621 -29.22 30.18 -0.97
C LEU A 621 -28.49 31.01 -2.03
N LEU A 622 -29.22 31.78 -2.84
CA LEU A 622 -28.63 32.67 -3.84
C LEU A 622 -27.68 33.69 -3.21
N CYS A 623 -28.12 34.39 -2.17
CA CYS A 623 -27.29 35.39 -1.48
C CYS A 623 -26.03 34.80 -0.83
N ARG A 624 -26.00 33.49 -0.56
CA ARG A 624 -24.87 32.79 0.06
C ARG A 624 -23.91 32.16 -0.96
N HIS A 625 -24.43 31.62 -2.06
CA HIS A 625 -23.69 30.74 -2.96
C HIS A 625 -23.52 31.30 -4.37
N TYR A 626 -24.41 32.17 -4.85
CA TYR A 626 -24.35 32.68 -6.21
C TYR A 626 -23.50 33.95 -6.29
N SER A 627 -22.35 33.84 -6.96
CA SER A 627 -21.33 34.89 -7.01
C SER A 627 -21.21 35.53 -8.39
N GLN A 628 -22.24 35.50 -9.23
CA GLN A 628 -22.24 36.22 -10.52
C GLN A 628 -22.81 37.62 -10.34
N ASP A 629 -22.37 38.57 -11.16
CA ASP A 629 -22.80 39.97 -11.14
C ASP A 629 -24.29 40.15 -11.48
N ASN A 630 -24.89 39.19 -12.16
CA ASN A 630 -26.31 39.18 -12.53
C ASN A 630 -27.26 38.65 -11.43
N LEU A 631 -26.77 38.52 -10.18
CA LEU A 631 -27.60 38.12 -9.03
C LEU A 631 -28.83 39.02 -8.82
N ILE A 632 -28.72 40.31 -9.19
CA ILE A 632 -29.81 41.29 -9.07
C ILE A 632 -31.07 40.84 -9.81
N ASP A 633 -30.93 40.25 -11.00
CA ASP A 633 -32.05 39.80 -11.82
C ASP A 633 -32.74 38.59 -11.19
N LEU A 634 -31.97 37.64 -10.64
CA LEU A 634 -32.51 36.49 -9.91
C LEU A 634 -33.30 36.91 -8.66
N ILE A 635 -32.76 37.87 -7.91
CA ILE A 635 -33.46 38.42 -6.73
C ILE A 635 -34.77 39.10 -7.16
N GLN A 636 -34.76 39.86 -8.26
CA GLN A 636 -35.96 40.51 -8.78
C GLN A 636 -37.04 39.49 -9.18
N ILE A 637 -36.67 38.41 -9.87
CA ILE A 637 -37.60 37.33 -10.24
C ILE A 637 -38.26 36.72 -8.99
N LEU A 638 -37.49 36.46 -7.92
CA LEU A 638 -38.05 35.91 -6.69
C LEU A 638 -38.93 36.92 -5.93
N ILE A 639 -38.59 38.21 -5.94
CA ILE A 639 -39.41 39.29 -5.38
C ILE A 639 -40.76 39.39 -6.11
N ASP A 640 -40.74 39.29 -7.43
CA ASP A 640 -41.95 39.35 -8.26
C ASP A 640 -42.87 38.14 -8.03
N LYS A 641 -42.35 37.05 -7.46
CA LYS A 641 -43.11 35.91 -6.94
C LYS A 641 -43.35 35.94 -5.43
N GLU A 642 -43.31 37.14 -4.84
CA GLU A 642 -43.68 37.40 -3.44
C GLU A 642 -42.89 36.55 -2.42
N ILE A 643 -41.61 36.27 -2.69
CA ILE A 643 -40.76 35.59 -1.71
C ILE A 643 -40.66 36.43 -0.43
N ASN A 644 -40.73 35.78 0.73
CA ASN A 644 -40.58 36.46 2.01
C ASN A 644 -39.12 36.96 2.19
N LEU A 645 -38.90 38.23 1.88
CA LEU A 645 -37.61 38.93 2.03
C LEU A 645 -37.09 38.96 3.47
N ASN A 646 -37.99 38.94 4.44
CA ASN A 646 -37.69 39.00 5.87
C ASN A 646 -37.58 37.62 6.52
N TYR A 647 -37.57 36.55 5.72
CA TYR A 647 -37.29 35.23 6.22
C TYR A 647 -35.86 35.12 6.75
N ARG A 648 -35.69 34.40 7.86
CA ARG A 648 -34.41 34.25 8.56
C ARG A 648 -34.10 32.79 8.81
N ASN A 649 -32.83 32.44 8.67
CA ASN A 649 -32.30 31.15 9.06
C ASN A 649 -31.06 31.34 9.95
N ASP A 650 -31.05 30.78 11.16
CA ASP A 650 -29.98 31.00 12.17
C ASP A 650 -29.61 32.49 12.33
N GLY A 651 -30.63 33.35 12.37
CA GLY A 651 -30.47 34.79 12.47
C GLY A 651 -30.06 35.50 11.17
N TRP A 652 -29.66 34.80 10.11
CA TRP A 652 -29.27 35.36 8.80
C TRP A 652 -30.49 35.67 7.92
N ASN A 653 -30.54 36.87 7.36
CA ASN A 653 -31.43 37.22 6.25
C ASN A 653 -30.62 37.47 4.96
N ALA A 654 -31.30 37.80 3.87
CA ALA A 654 -30.67 38.09 2.58
C ALA A 654 -29.62 39.21 2.65
N LEU A 655 -29.92 40.31 3.35
CA LEU A 655 -29.01 41.45 3.49
C LEU A 655 -27.71 41.07 4.21
N LEU A 656 -27.78 40.32 5.31
CA LEU A 656 -26.59 39.87 6.05
C LEU A 656 -25.72 38.92 5.21
N LEU A 657 -26.35 38.03 4.42
CA LEU A 657 -25.63 37.10 3.54
C LEU A 657 -24.93 37.85 2.40
N LEU A 658 -25.64 38.76 1.71
CA LEU A 658 -25.05 39.59 0.66
C LEU A 658 -23.87 40.41 1.20
N SER A 659 -24.05 41.04 2.36
CA SER A 659 -23.00 41.84 3.02
C SER A 659 -21.72 41.05 3.30
N ARG A 660 -21.84 39.73 3.47
CA ARG A 660 -20.72 38.84 3.81
C ARG A 660 -20.10 38.16 2.60
N TYR A 661 -20.92 37.72 1.65
CA TYR A 661 -20.50 36.77 0.62
C TYR A 661 -20.47 37.36 -0.80
N TYR A 662 -21.12 38.51 -1.04
CA TYR A 662 -21.23 39.09 -2.37
C TYR A 662 -20.23 40.25 -2.59
N PRO A 663 -19.18 40.07 -3.41
CA PRO A 663 -18.06 41.02 -3.48
C PRO A 663 -18.18 42.07 -4.59
N HIS A 664 -19.22 42.01 -5.44
CA HIS A 664 -19.30 42.81 -6.67
C HIS A 664 -19.72 44.26 -6.43
N ASP A 665 -19.26 45.13 -7.32
CA ASP A 665 -19.46 46.59 -7.28
C ASP A 665 -20.92 47.03 -7.43
N ASN A 666 -21.77 46.16 -7.96
CA ASN A 666 -23.21 46.36 -8.12
C ASN A 666 -24.04 45.99 -6.87
N LEU A 667 -23.41 45.58 -5.77
CA LEU A 667 -24.08 45.39 -4.47
C LEU A 667 -24.96 46.58 -4.02
N PRO A 668 -24.59 47.87 -4.24
CA PRO A 668 -25.45 49.00 -3.90
C PRO A 668 -26.83 48.93 -4.56
N ALA A 669 -26.90 48.49 -5.83
CA ALA A 669 -28.16 48.35 -6.55
C ALA A 669 -29.03 47.23 -5.97
N ILE A 670 -28.43 46.09 -5.60
CA ILE A 670 -29.14 44.98 -4.94
C ILE A 670 -29.71 45.43 -3.58
N ILE A 671 -28.89 46.10 -2.76
CA ILE A 671 -29.32 46.60 -1.45
C ILE A 671 -30.43 47.65 -1.61
N GLN A 672 -30.33 48.52 -2.62
CA GLN A 672 -31.38 49.49 -2.91
C GLN A 672 -32.72 48.78 -3.17
N ILE A 673 -32.78 47.81 -4.07
CA ILE A 673 -34.01 47.03 -4.36
C ILE A 673 -34.55 46.38 -3.09
N LEU A 674 -33.70 45.72 -2.29
CA LEU A 674 -34.15 45.06 -1.06
C LEU A 674 -34.73 46.06 -0.05
N THR A 675 -34.15 47.25 0.06
CA THR A 675 -34.63 48.30 0.99
C THR A 675 -35.84 49.07 0.49
N GLU A 676 -36.09 49.10 -0.82
CA GLU A 676 -37.34 49.59 -1.41
C GLU A 676 -38.50 48.61 -1.20
N ARG A 677 -38.20 47.34 -0.90
CA ARG A 677 -39.17 46.27 -0.58
C ARG A 677 -39.20 45.91 0.91
N ASP A 678 -38.88 46.87 1.77
CA ASP A 678 -39.00 46.77 3.24
C ASP A 678 -38.28 45.57 3.89
N ILE A 679 -37.05 45.28 3.43
CA ILE A 679 -36.17 44.36 4.16
C ILE A 679 -35.79 44.92 5.55
N ASP A 680 -35.77 44.07 6.56
CA ASP A 680 -35.31 44.39 7.91
C ASP A 680 -33.79 44.61 7.91
N VAL A 681 -33.38 45.87 7.82
CA VAL A 681 -31.97 46.31 7.90
C VAL A 681 -31.37 46.15 9.29
N ASN A 682 -32.20 45.95 10.32
CA ASN A 682 -31.81 45.87 11.73
C ASN A 682 -31.73 44.43 12.26
N CYS A 683 -31.99 43.44 11.41
CA CYS A 683 -31.73 42.05 11.72
C CYS A 683 -30.28 41.82 12.19
N ARG A 684 -30.09 40.87 13.09
CA ARG A 684 -28.77 40.54 13.66
C ARG A 684 -28.52 39.05 13.62
N HIS A 685 -27.36 38.63 13.13
CA HIS A 685 -26.94 37.24 13.30
C HIS A 685 -26.45 36.98 14.73
N ASP A 686 -26.14 35.73 15.06
CA ASP A 686 -25.87 35.29 16.44
C ASP A 686 -24.78 36.06 17.19
N ASN A 687 -23.79 36.62 16.50
CA ASN A 687 -22.75 37.43 17.15
C ASN A 687 -23.19 38.88 17.41
N GLY A 688 -24.45 39.25 17.15
CA GLY A 688 -24.99 40.59 17.43
C GLY A 688 -24.79 41.65 16.34
N TRP A 689 -24.10 41.35 15.23
CA TRP A 689 -23.95 42.29 14.11
C TRP A 689 -25.18 42.33 13.20
N ASN A 690 -25.53 43.54 12.75
CA ASN A 690 -26.36 43.75 11.57
C ASN A 690 -25.47 43.89 10.31
N ALA A 691 -26.05 44.33 9.19
CA ALA A 691 -25.35 44.41 7.91
C ALA A 691 -24.14 45.35 7.91
N LEU A 692 -24.18 46.44 8.68
CA LEU A 692 -23.18 47.50 8.60
C LEU A 692 -21.77 47.06 9.05
N PRO A 693 -21.56 46.47 10.24
CA PRO A 693 -20.25 45.89 10.60
C PRO A 693 -19.77 44.81 9.62
N ILE A 694 -20.67 43.98 9.11
CA ILE A 694 -20.33 42.92 8.15
C ILE A 694 -19.78 43.54 6.85
N LEU A 695 -20.47 44.55 6.29
CA LEU A 695 -20.00 45.28 5.11
C LEU A 695 -18.63 45.92 5.33
N CYS A 696 -18.43 46.60 6.47
CA CYS A 696 -17.12 47.20 6.79
C CYS A 696 -16.00 46.15 6.83
N GLN A 697 -16.31 44.94 7.29
CA GLN A 697 -15.35 43.84 7.37
C GLN A 697 -15.07 43.18 6.01
N TYR A 698 -16.09 42.91 5.20
CA TYR A 698 -15.95 42.03 4.02
C TYR A 698 -16.03 42.77 2.68
N TYR A 699 -16.76 43.89 2.57
CA TYR A 699 -16.94 44.61 1.32
C TYR A 699 -15.83 45.64 1.10
N LYS A 700 -14.92 45.36 0.16
CA LYS A 700 -13.71 46.15 -0.11
C LYS A 700 -13.80 46.95 -1.41
N HIS A 701 -14.98 47.48 -1.72
CA HIS A 701 -15.19 48.36 -2.87
C HIS A 701 -15.39 49.82 -2.43
N GLU A 702 -15.01 50.77 -3.28
CA GLU A 702 -15.20 52.20 -2.99
C GLU A 702 -16.67 52.59 -2.85
N ASN A 703 -17.57 51.83 -3.49
CA ASN A 703 -19.02 52.03 -3.41
C ASN A 703 -19.62 51.70 -2.03
N LEU A 704 -18.82 51.26 -1.04
CA LEU A 704 -19.29 51.05 0.33
C LEU A 704 -20.01 52.29 0.88
N ILE A 705 -19.54 53.49 0.51
CA ILE A 705 -20.17 54.74 0.95
C ILE A 705 -21.64 54.86 0.50
N GLU A 706 -21.98 54.36 -0.68
CA GLU A 706 -23.36 54.40 -1.21
C GLU A 706 -24.25 53.46 -0.41
N ILE A 707 -23.76 52.25 -0.13
CA ILE A 707 -24.46 51.27 0.70
C ILE A 707 -24.70 51.83 2.10
N VAL A 708 -23.69 52.44 2.72
CA VAL A 708 -23.81 53.02 4.06
C VAL A 708 -24.84 54.15 4.09
N LYS A 709 -24.88 55.02 3.06
CA LYS A 709 -25.91 56.06 2.92
C LYS A 709 -27.31 55.44 2.86
N THR A 710 -27.52 54.48 1.95
CA THR A 710 -28.80 53.80 1.78
C THR A 710 -29.28 53.14 3.08
N LEU A 711 -28.39 52.46 3.81
CA LEU A 711 -28.76 51.80 5.07
C LEU A 711 -29.09 52.82 6.18
N ILE A 712 -28.37 53.95 6.24
CA ILE A 712 -28.66 55.04 7.18
C ILE A 712 -30.03 55.67 6.87
N ASP A 713 -30.32 55.96 5.61
CA ASP A 713 -31.61 56.50 5.18
C ASP A 713 -32.77 55.55 5.53
N LYS A 714 -32.47 54.26 5.65
CA LYS A 714 -33.41 53.20 6.06
C LYS A 714 -33.35 52.89 7.56
N ASN A 715 -32.79 53.79 8.37
CA ASN A 715 -32.73 53.71 9.82
C ASN A 715 -32.01 52.46 10.37
N ILE A 716 -30.89 52.07 9.75
CA ILE A 716 -30.01 51.05 10.34
C ILE A 716 -29.46 51.53 11.69
N ASN A 717 -29.44 50.63 12.67
CA ASN A 717 -28.77 50.86 13.94
C ASN A 717 -27.26 50.80 13.73
N VAL A 718 -26.63 51.97 13.63
CA VAL A 718 -25.17 52.09 13.43
C VAL A 718 -24.35 51.49 14.56
N ASN A 719 -24.92 51.37 15.76
CA ASN A 719 -24.26 50.94 17.00
C ASN A 719 -24.28 49.42 17.23
N ALA A 720 -24.57 48.62 16.21
CA ALA A 720 -24.43 47.17 16.31
C ALA A 720 -22.96 46.80 16.57
N LYS A 721 -22.74 45.94 17.57
CA LYS A 721 -21.43 45.43 17.96
C LYS A 721 -21.51 43.94 18.26
N ASN A 722 -20.40 43.24 18.11
CA ASN A 722 -20.34 41.83 18.47
C ASN A 722 -19.95 41.59 19.94
N ASP A 723 -19.95 40.32 20.33
CA ASP A 723 -19.53 39.87 21.67
C ASP A 723 -18.08 40.26 22.02
N GLN A 724 -17.26 40.52 21.00
CA GLN A 724 -15.89 41.00 21.14
C GLN A 724 -15.79 42.53 21.12
N GLY A 725 -16.92 43.26 21.17
CA GLY A 725 -16.97 44.72 21.21
C GLY A 725 -16.65 45.44 19.89
N TRP A 726 -16.53 44.73 18.77
CA TRP A 726 -16.27 45.33 17.46
C TRP A 726 -17.54 45.93 16.87
N ASN A 727 -17.52 47.24 16.57
CA ASN A 727 -18.54 47.93 15.79
C ASN A 727 -18.04 48.24 14.36
N ALA A 728 -18.91 48.87 13.56
CA ALA A 728 -18.59 49.26 12.19
C ALA A 728 -17.35 50.16 12.07
N LEU A 729 -17.20 51.14 12.97
CA LEU A 729 -16.05 52.07 12.96
C LEU A 729 -14.72 51.33 13.17
N LEU A 730 -14.64 50.45 14.17
CA LEU A 730 -13.41 49.70 14.43
C LEU A 730 -13.02 48.80 13.24
N LEU A 731 -13.99 48.14 12.62
CA LEU A 731 -13.75 47.28 11.44
C LEU A 731 -13.31 48.09 10.22
N LEU A 732 -13.95 49.24 9.99
CA LEU A 732 -13.64 50.13 8.88
C LEU A 732 -12.20 50.65 8.99
N LEU A 733 -11.77 51.10 10.18
CA LEU A 733 -10.41 51.58 10.44
C LEU A 733 -9.35 50.47 10.32
N ARG A 734 -9.75 49.22 10.57
CA ARG A 734 -8.84 48.07 10.48
C ARG A 734 -8.63 47.59 9.04
N ASP A 735 -9.70 47.47 8.27
CA ASP A 735 -9.67 46.66 7.05
C ASP A 735 -9.96 47.44 5.75
N TYR A 736 -10.42 48.69 5.81
CA TYR A 736 -10.83 49.44 4.63
C TYR A 736 -9.77 50.45 4.18
N LYS A 737 -9.33 50.38 2.92
CA LYS A 737 -8.12 51.06 2.42
C LYS A 737 -8.37 52.04 1.27
N HIS A 738 -9.63 52.41 1.01
CA HIS A 738 -9.96 53.34 -0.07
C HIS A 738 -9.95 54.79 0.37
N ASN A 739 -9.65 55.70 -0.57
CA ASN A 739 -9.51 57.14 -0.31
C ASN A 739 -10.76 57.80 0.29
N ASN A 740 -11.95 57.20 0.12
CA ASN A 740 -13.19 57.70 0.69
C ASN A 740 -13.43 57.28 2.16
N LEU A 741 -12.47 56.61 2.81
CA LEU A 741 -12.56 56.19 4.22
C LEU A 741 -13.02 57.32 5.15
N ILE A 742 -12.44 58.52 5.04
CA ILE A 742 -12.79 59.67 5.88
C ILE A 742 -14.25 60.10 5.69
N ALA A 743 -14.78 60.03 4.47
CA ALA A 743 -16.17 60.37 4.18
C ALA A 743 -17.13 59.37 4.84
N ILE A 744 -16.80 58.08 4.83
CA ILE A 744 -17.59 57.05 5.53
C ILE A 744 -17.50 57.24 7.05
N VAL A 745 -16.32 57.51 7.61
CA VAL A 745 -16.14 57.79 9.04
C VAL A 745 -16.99 58.98 9.48
N ASN A 746 -16.91 60.10 8.75
CA ASN A 746 -17.69 61.31 9.05
C ASN A 746 -19.19 61.06 8.95
N LEU A 747 -19.63 60.27 7.97
CA LEU A 747 -21.02 59.86 7.82
C LEU A 747 -21.52 59.02 9.00
N LEU A 748 -20.71 58.08 9.49
CA LEU A 748 -21.06 57.28 10.67
C LEU A 748 -21.11 58.14 11.94
N ILE A 749 -20.16 59.07 12.10
CA ILE A 749 -20.10 60.00 13.24
C ILE A 749 -21.30 60.95 13.25
N SER A 750 -21.67 61.53 12.11
CA SER A 750 -22.84 62.41 12.04
C SER A 750 -24.16 61.68 12.34
N ASN A 751 -24.19 60.35 12.17
CA ASN A 751 -25.33 59.50 12.47
C ASN A 751 -25.22 58.75 13.82
N GLY A 752 -24.33 59.19 14.70
CA GLY A 752 -24.31 58.75 16.10
C GLY A 752 -23.68 57.37 16.35
N ILE A 753 -22.69 56.96 15.53
CA ILE A 753 -21.83 55.82 15.87
C ILE A 753 -21.11 56.07 17.21
N ASP A 754 -21.04 55.05 18.06
CA ASP A 754 -20.28 55.06 19.30
C ASP A 754 -18.77 55.01 18.99
N VAL A 755 -18.16 56.19 18.97
CA VAL A 755 -16.72 56.37 18.79
C VAL A 755 -15.90 55.95 20.02
N HIS A 756 -16.54 55.79 21.19
CA HIS A 756 -15.90 55.46 22.46
C HIS A 756 -15.85 53.96 22.74
N CYS A 757 -16.41 53.14 21.85
CA CYS A 757 -16.39 51.69 22.00
C CYS A 757 -14.95 51.14 22.10
N LYS A 758 -14.82 50.02 22.80
CA LYS A 758 -13.57 49.25 22.90
C LYS A 758 -13.85 47.81 22.52
N ASN A 759 -12.94 47.21 21.76
CA ASN A 759 -12.97 45.77 21.53
C ASN A 759 -12.55 45.01 22.80
N SER A 760 -12.62 43.69 22.77
CA SER A 760 -12.27 42.83 23.90
C SER A 760 -10.81 42.93 24.30
N ASP A 761 -9.93 43.45 23.42
CA ASP A 761 -8.53 43.71 23.70
C ASP A 761 -8.28 45.08 24.37
N GLY A 762 -9.34 45.87 24.59
CA GLY A 762 -9.25 47.21 25.18
C GLY A 762 -8.96 48.32 24.18
N CYS A 763 -8.84 48.00 22.88
CA CYS A 763 -8.53 48.95 21.82
C CYS A 763 -9.77 49.74 21.41
N ASN A 764 -9.63 51.06 21.34
CA ASN A 764 -10.62 51.97 20.78
C ASN A 764 -10.27 52.36 19.33
N ALA A 765 -11.06 53.25 18.73
CA ALA A 765 -10.89 53.70 17.35
C ALA A 765 -9.51 54.31 17.06
N LEU A 766 -8.97 55.12 17.99
CA LEU A 766 -7.63 55.71 17.83
C LEU A 766 -6.54 54.63 17.81
N TYR A 767 -6.59 53.66 18.73
CA TYR A 767 -5.61 52.59 18.75
C TYR A 767 -5.67 51.74 17.47
N VAL A 768 -6.88 51.37 17.02
CA VAL A 768 -7.07 50.56 15.79
C VAL A 768 -6.62 51.32 14.54
N LEU A 769 -6.89 52.63 14.44
CA LEU A 769 -6.36 53.48 13.37
C LEU A 769 -4.83 53.47 13.34
N CYS A 770 -4.19 53.53 14.51
CA CYS A 770 -2.74 53.43 14.65
C CYS A 770 -2.18 52.04 14.34
N GLN A 771 -2.99 50.98 14.22
CA GLN A 771 -2.50 49.69 13.69
C GLN A 771 -2.33 49.73 12.17
N ASN A 772 -3.07 50.60 11.48
CA ASN A 772 -3.06 50.75 10.02
C ASN A 772 -2.75 52.20 9.62
N TYR A 773 -1.66 52.75 10.19
CA TYR A 773 -1.26 54.15 10.02
C TYR A 773 -0.82 54.54 8.60
N SER A 774 -0.80 53.62 7.63
CA SER A 774 -0.30 53.86 6.27
C SER A 774 -1.31 54.54 5.32
N HIS A 775 -2.52 54.86 5.80
CA HIS A 775 -3.56 55.47 4.96
C HIS A 775 -3.39 57.01 4.87
N ASN A 776 -3.66 57.58 3.69
CA ASN A 776 -3.50 59.02 3.43
C ASN A 776 -4.36 59.89 4.35
N ASN A 777 -5.53 59.40 4.74
CA ASN A 777 -6.46 60.11 5.63
C ASN A 777 -6.27 59.79 7.13
N SER A 778 -5.28 58.98 7.53
CA SER A 778 -5.17 58.56 8.93
C SER A 778 -4.98 59.74 9.88
N LEU A 779 -4.23 60.77 9.48
CA LEU A 779 -4.04 61.97 10.30
C LEU A 779 -5.37 62.71 10.52
N GLU A 780 -6.15 62.91 9.45
CA GLU A 780 -7.42 63.62 9.52
C GLU A 780 -8.45 62.85 10.37
N ILE A 781 -8.52 61.52 10.18
CA ILE A 781 -9.38 60.66 11.01
C ILE A 781 -8.97 60.75 12.48
N ALA A 782 -7.66 60.75 12.78
CA ALA A 782 -7.17 60.90 14.16
C ALA A 782 -7.61 62.24 14.78
N ARG A 783 -7.55 63.35 14.01
CA ARG A 783 -8.05 64.66 14.46
C ARG A 783 -9.53 64.60 14.80
N VAL A 784 -10.36 64.08 13.89
CA VAL A 784 -11.81 63.96 14.11
C VAL A 784 -12.11 63.11 15.35
N LEU A 785 -11.42 61.98 15.55
CA LEU A 785 -11.63 61.13 16.73
C LEU A 785 -11.23 61.83 18.04
N ILE A 786 -10.14 62.61 18.04
CA ILE A 786 -9.70 63.39 19.20
C ILE A 786 -10.67 64.54 19.50
N GLU A 787 -11.18 65.24 18.48
CA GLU A 787 -12.22 66.27 18.63
C GLU A 787 -13.50 65.69 19.25
N LYS A 788 -13.78 64.40 19.02
CA LYS A 788 -14.86 63.66 19.66
C LYS A 788 -14.50 63.10 21.04
N ASN A 789 -13.39 63.52 21.64
CA ASN A 789 -12.91 63.09 22.96
C ASN A 789 -12.69 61.58 23.09
N VAL A 790 -12.24 60.91 22.02
CA VAL A 790 -11.82 59.51 22.11
C VAL A 790 -10.56 59.42 22.98
N ASP A 791 -10.59 58.54 23.97
CA ASP A 791 -9.51 58.36 24.95
C ASP A 791 -8.17 57.96 24.28
N VAL A 792 -7.25 58.92 24.17
CA VAL A 792 -5.90 58.70 23.59
C VAL A 792 -5.05 57.71 24.40
N ASN A 793 -5.44 57.45 25.65
CA ASN A 793 -4.71 56.60 26.59
C ASN A 793 -5.24 55.16 26.67
N SER A 794 -6.16 54.79 25.77
CA SER A 794 -6.62 53.40 25.67
C SER A 794 -5.46 52.44 25.40
N LYS A 795 -5.51 51.29 26.08
CA LYS A 795 -4.45 50.29 26.07
C LYS A 795 -4.97 48.97 25.52
N HIS A 796 -4.15 48.31 24.72
CA HIS A 796 -4.33 46.92 24.38
C HIS A 796 -4.03 46.01 25.59
N LYS A 797 -4.52 44.77 25.60
CA LYS A 797 -4.30 43.78 26.67
C LYS A 797 -2.84 43.56 27.06
N ASN A 798 -1.91 43.77 26.14
CA ASN A 798 -0.46 43.67 26.39
C ASN A 798 0.14 44.90 27.09
N GLY A 799 -0.68 45.90 27.43
CA GLY A 799 -0.24 47.13 28.08
C GLY A 799 0.13 48.26 27.12
N ASN A 800 0.17 48.03 25.80
CA ASN A 800 0.56 49.06 24.82
C ASN A 800 -0.53 50.14 24.65
N ASN A 801 -0.12 51.40 24.59
CA ASN A 801 -0.94 52.49 24.03
C ASN A 801 -0.60 52.73 22.55
N ALA A 802 -1.32 53.66 21.92
CA ALA A 802 -1.11 54.01 20.52
C ALA A 802 0.32 54.51 20.22
N LEU A 803 0.94 55.25 21.14
CA LEU A 803 2.32 55.74 20.98
C LEU A 803 3.32 54.58 20.90
N LEU A 804 3.27 53.66 21.87
CA LEU A 804 4.13 52.48 21.89
C LEU A 804 3.99 51.70 20.58
N LEU A 805 2.74 51.42 20.16
CA LEU A 805 2.44 50.74 18.90
C LEU A 805 3.10 51.42 17.68
N LEU A 806 2.99 52.74 17.56
CA LEU A 806 3.61 53.48 16.46
C LEU A 806 5.15 53.43 16.52
N CYS A 807 5.74 53.48 17.72
CA CYS A 807 7.18 53.35 17.90
C CYS A 807 7.73 51.96 17.52
N TRP A 808 6.91 50.90 17.58
CA TRP A 808 7.28 49.57 17.09
C TRP A 808 7.41 49.53 15.55
N GLY A 809 6.89 50.51 14.82
CA GLY A 809 7.01 50.61 13.36
C GLY A 809 8.45 50.93 12.91
N SER A 810 9.00 50.14 12.00
CA SER A 810 10.40 50.27 11.54
C SER A 810 10.66 51.34 10.47
N ARG A 811 9.64 52.10 10.06
CA ARG A 811 9.73 53.17 9.06
C ARG A 811 8.84 54.34 9.45
N LEU A 812 9.43 55.53 9.53
CA LEU A 812 8.67 56.76 9.74
C LEU A 812 8.05 57.21 8.42
N LEU A 813 6.75 57.47 8.45
CA LEU A 813 6.03 58.15 7.39
C LEU A 813 5.60 59.51 7.94
N GLU A 814 5.55 60.55 7.11
CA GLU A 814 5.20 61.91 7.54
C GLU A 814 3.86 61.98 8.30
N ASN A 815 2.90 61.15 7.88
CA ASN A 815 1.61 61.01 8.55
C ASN A 815 1.74 60.37 9.95
N VAL A 816 2.64 59.41 10.16
CA VAL A 816 2.92 58.79 11.48
C VAL A 816 3.49 59.82 12.43
N THR A 817 4.50 60.59 12.00
CA THR A 817 5.07 61.66 12.83
C THR A 817 4.00 62.65 13.26
N SER A 818 3.13 63.05 12.32
CA SER A 818 2.05 63.98 12.57
C SER A 818 1.00 63.41 13.55
N ILE A 819 0.69 62.11 13.45
CA ILE A 819 -0.18 61.41 14.40
C ILE A 819 0.47 61.34 15.79
N ILE A 820 1.77 61.04 15.89
CA ILE A 820 2.49 61.03 17.18
C ILE A 820 2.45 62.43 17.80
N ARG A 821 2.73 63.50 17.04
CA ARG A 821 2.63 64.89 17.52
C ARG A 821 1.24 65.16 18.08
N LEU A 822 0.21 64.83 17.31
CA LEU A 822 -1.18 65.01 17.71
C LEU A 822 -1.54 64.26 19.00
N LEU A 823 -1.04 63.02 19.18
CA LEU A 823 -1.26 62.25 20.40
C LEU A 823 -0.55 62.87 21.61
N ILE A 824 0.67 63.37 21.44
CA ILE A 824 1.44 64.08 22.50
C ILE A 824 0.73 65.37 22.91
N GLU A 825 0.31 66.18 21.95
CA GLU A 825 -0.46 67.43 22.18
C GLU A 825 -1.76 67.18 22.95
N ASN A 826 -2.32 65.96 22.85
CA ASN A 826 -3.54 65.55 23.52
C ASN A 826 -3.31 64.67 24.76
N ASN A 827 -2.13 64.78 25.39
CA ASN A 827 -1.80 64.14 26.67
C ASN A 827 -1.82 62.60 26.66
N ILE A 828 -1.32 61.98 25.58
CA ILE A 828 -0.99 60.55 25.64
C ILE A 828 0.07 60.29 26.71
N ASN A 829 -0.06 59.18 27.44
CA ASN A 829 0.88 58.79 28.49
C ASN A 829 2.17 58.27 27.84
N ILE A 830 3.15 59.15 27.72
CA ILE A 830 4.47 58.88 27.13
C ILE A 830 5.32 57.99 28.04
N HIS A 831 5.08 58.01 29.35
CA HIS A 831 5.84 57.23 30.34
C HIS A 831 5.31 55.80 30.53
N LEU A 832 4.34 55.37 29.72
CA LEU A 832 3.80 54.03 29.78
C LEU A 832 4.88 53.00 29.46
N LYS A 833 4.90 51.93 30.25
CA LYS A 833 5.68 50.72 30.00
C LYS A 833 4.72 49.61 29.62
N ASP A 834 5.06 48.84 28.60
CA ASP A 834 4.32 47.63 28.26
C ASP A 834 4.55 46.52 29.31
N GLN A 835 3.91 45.37 29.11
CA GLN A 835 4.05 44.20 29.99
C GLN A 835 5.50 43.70 30.13
N ASP A 836 6.36 43.99 29.15
CA ASP A 836 7.76 43.58 29.10
C ASP A 836 8.70 44.69 29.65
N GLY A 837 8.13 45.81 30.11
CA GLY A 837 8.85 46.94 30.68
C GLY A 837 9.38 47.94 29.64
N PHE A 838 9.03 47.79 28.36
CA PHE A 838 9.46 48.67 27.29
C PHE A 838 8.63 49.95 27.26
N ASN A 839 9.30 51.09 27.17
CA ASN A 839 8.67 52.38 26.91
C ASN A 839 8.96 52.88 25.47
N ALA A 840 8.30 53.98 25.07
CA ALA A 840 8.42 54.51 23.71
C ALA A 840 9.87 54.81 23.30
N PHE A 841 10.70 55.32 24.22
CA PHE A 841 12.12 55.60 23.97
C PHE A 841 12.92 54.34 23.67
N LEU A 842 12.79 53.31 24.52
CA LEU A 842 13.50 52.05 24.36
C LEU A 842 13.09 51.33 23.06
N VAL A 843 11.78 51.29 22.77
CA VAL A 843 11.25 50.69 21.53
C VAL A 843 11.81 51.42 20.31
N TRP A 844 11.72 52.76 20.28
CA TRP A 844 12.19 53.54 19.15
C TRP A 844 13.69 53.35 18.89
N CYS A 845 14.52 53.43 19.94
CA CYS A 845 15.96 53.18 19.86
C CYS A 845 16.30 51.76 19.35
N THR A 846 15.40 50.80 19.57
CA THR A 846 15.60 49.40 19.17
C THR A 846 15.23 49.13 17.71
N PHE A 847 14.18 49.77 17.19
CA PHE A 847 13.60 49.38 15.89
C PHE A 847 13.66 50.45 14.80
N CYS A 848 13.91 51.73 15.13
CA CYS A 848 13.91 52.80 14.14
C CYS A 848 15.04 52.68 13.10
N ARG A 849 14.91 53.36 11.96
CA ARG A 849 16.01 53.57 11.01
C ARG A 849 16.83 54.79 11.41
N GLN A 850 18.07 54.86 10.92
CA GLN A 850 18.98 55.97 11.22
C GLN A 850 18.42 57.32 10.75
N GLU A 851 17.80 57.36 9.57
CA GLU A 851 17.23 58.57 8.96
C GLU A 851 16.06 59.14 9.77
N ASP A 852 15.31 58.26 10.43
CA ASP A 852 14.10 58.59 11.18
C ASP A 852 14.38 58.88 12.66
N LEU A 853 15.56 58.49 13.15
CA LEU A 853 15.92 58.41 14.57
C LEU A 853 15.64 59.72 15.33
N MET A 854 16.11 60.84 14.80
CA MET A 854 16.16 62.11 15.54
C MET A 854 14.79 62.74 15.77
N GLU A 855 13.85 62.58 14.85
CA GLU A 855 12.59 63.32 14.88
C GLU A 855 11.70 62.91 16.05
N ILE A 856 11.45 61.61 16.21
CA ILE A 856 10.65 61.08 17.32
C ILE A 856 11.40 61.20 18.64
N LEU A 857 12.73 61.00 18.66
CA LEU A 857 13.51 61.19 19.88
C LEU A 857 13.42 62.61 20.42
N LYS A 858 13.44 63.63 19.54
CA LYS A 858 13.26 65.02 19.95
C LYS A 858 11.91 65.21 20.63
N MET A 859 10.83 64.72 20.02
CA MET A 859 9.48 64.82 20.58
C MET A 859 9.34 64.10 21.92
N LEU A 860 9.98 62.94 22.10
CA LEU A 860 9.98 62.22 23.36
C LEU A 860 10.84 62.93 24.44
N ALA A 861 11.97 63.52 24.05
CA ALA A 861 12.86 64.27 24.93
C ALA A 861 12.22 65.58 25.44
N GLU A 862 11.51 66.30 24.59
CA GLU A 862 10.70 67.47 24.96
C GLU A 862 9.68 67.18 26.07
N GLN A 863 9.29 65.92 26.23
CA GLN A 863 8.32 65.45 27.21
C GLN A 863 8.96 64.68 28.39
N ASN A 864 10.28 64.77 28.57
CA ASN A 864 11.02 64.14 29.67
C ASN A 864 10.79 62.62 29.81
N VAL A 865 10.69 61.88 28.70
CA VAL A 865 10.57 60.41 28.71
C VAL A 865 11.68 59.73 29.54
N ASP A 866 11.36 58.62 30.21
CA ASP A 866 12.34 57.82 30.97
C ASP A 866 13.35 57.12 30.03
N ILE A 867 14.58 57.60 29.95
CA ILE A 867 15.61 57.00 29.08
C ILE A 867 16.32 55.79 29.71
N THR A 868 15.99 55.42 30.97
CA THR A 868 16.71 54.41 31.76
C THR A 868 16.13 53.00 31.64
N CYS A 869 14.98 52.85 30.96
CA CYS A 869 14.35 51.56 30.72
C CYS A 869 15.30 50.60 30.00
N LYS A 870 15.27 49.32 30.40
CA LYS A 870 16.16 48.27 29.89
C LYS A 870 15.36 47.17 29.20
N ASN A 871 15.92 46.61 28.13
CA ASN A 871 15.37 45.43 27.45
C ASN A 871 15.72 44.14 28.23
N TYR A 872 15.34 42.97 27.69
CA TYR A 872 15.64 41.65 28.27
C TYR A 872 17.14 41.34 28.38
N GLU A 873 18.02 42.03 27.66
CA GLU A 873 19.49 41.92 27.75
C GLU A 873 20.08 42.87 28.80
N GLY A 874 19.24 43.65 29.50
CA GLY A 874 19.67 44.65 30.47
C GLY A 874 20.22 45.94 29.85
N LEU A 875 20.02 46.15 28.55
CA LEU A 875 20.52 47.31 27.80
C LEU A 875 19.46 48.41 27.74
N ASN A 876 19.88 49.66 27.99
CA ASN A 876 19.02 50.83 27.79
C ASN A 876 19.03 51.29 26.32
N GLY A 877 18.14 52.23 25.97
CA GLY A 877 18.00 52.72 24.60
C GLY A 877 19.31 53.28 24.01
N LEU A 878 20.11 54.01 24.79
CA LEU A 878 21.40 54.57 24.34
C LEU A 878 22.43 53.47 24.06
N GLN A 879 22.50 52.44 24.91
CA GLN A 879 23.37 51.27 24.72
C GLN A 879 22.97 50.44 23.50
N ILE A 880 21.68 50.44 23.15
CA ILE A 880 21.22 49.80 21.91
C ILE A 880 21.67 50.63 20.70
N LEU A 881 21.59 51.96 20.76
CA LEU A 881 22.05 52.82 19.66
C LEU A 881 23.56 52.71 19.39
N THR A 882 24.41 52.55 20.42
CA THR A 882 25.86 52.33 20.22
C THR A 882 26.19 51.04 19.49
N LYS A 883 25.33 50.02 19.62
CA LYS A 883 25.44 48.76 18.87
C LYS A 883 24.90 48.87 17.44
N ARG A 884 23.95 49.79 17.18
CA ARG A 884 23.22 49.88 15.91
C ARG A 884 23.77 50.94 14.95
N PHE A 885 24.28 52.06 15.45
CA PHE A 885 24.67 53.22 14.65
C PHE A 885 26.09 53.71 14.96
N SER A 886 26.61 54.55 14.07
CA SER A 886 27.96 55.11 14.23
C SER A 886 28.04 56.04 15.44
N LYS A 887 29.25 56.19 15.99
CA LYS A 887 29.53 57.10 17.12
C LYS A 887 28.99 58.51 16.86
N THR A 888 29.14 59.04 15.65
CA THR A 888 28.63 60.37 15.27
C THR A 888 27.12 60.50 15.49
N VAL A 889 26.34 59.46 15.13
CA VAL A 889 24.88 59.47 15.29
C VAL A 889 24.50 59.38 16.77
N VAL A 890 25.21 58.55 17.54
CA VAL A 890 25.00 58.46 18.99
C VAL A 890 25.34 59.78 19.69
N ASP A 891 26.44 60.42 19.32
CA ASP A 891 26.85 61.72 19.85
C ASP A 891 25.78 62.79 19.57
N MET A 892 25.12 62.75 18.40
CA MET A 892 23.98 63.62 18.09
C MET A 892 22.79 63.38 19.02
N VAL A 893 22.45 62.13 19.33
CA VAL A 893 21.37 61.79 20.28
C VAL A 893 21.72 62.22 21.70
N VAL A 894 22.98 62.01 22.13
CA VAL A 894 23.48 62.46 23.43
C VAL A 894 23.38 63.98 23.56
N ASN A 895 23.80 64.72 22.53
CA ASN A 895 23.68 66.18 22.50
C ASN A 895 22.21 66.61 22.59
N LEU A 896 21.32 65.99 21.80
CA LEU A 896 19.88 66.25 21.84
C LEU A 896 19.32 66.07 23.26
N LEU A 897 19.62 64.96 23.94
CA LEU A 897 19.15 64.71 25.30
C LEU A 897 19.75 65.73 26.30
N THR A 898 21.02 66.07 26.16
CA THR A 898 21.69 67.06 27.03
C THR A 898 21.05 68.45 26.88
N GLU A 899 20.73 68.87 25.65
CA GLU A 899 20.02 70.12 25.36
C GLU A 899 18.63 70.18 26.01
N HIS A 900 17.97 69.04 26.17
CA HIS A 900 16.65 68.92 26.81
C HIS A 900 16.74 68.63 28.32
N GLY A 901 17.92 68.82 28.94
CA GLY A 901 18.08 68.81 30.40
C GLY A 901 18.28 67.43 31.03
N TYR A 902 18.55 66.39 30.24
CA TYR A 902 18.94 65.08 30.78
C TYR A 902 20.36 65.14 31.37
N ASN A 903 20.54 64.66 32.60
CA ASN A 903 21.85 64.68 33.27
C ASN A 903 22.84 63.73 32.58
N MET A 904 24.11 64.15 32.46
CA MET A 904 25.20 63.30 32.02
C MET A 904 25.29 61.99 32.80
N ASP A 905 24.95 61.92 34.10
CA ASP A 905 24.96 60.66 34.85
C ASP A 905 23.86 59.67 34.38
N SER A 906 22.69 60.19 34.00
CA SER A 906 21.61 59.39 33.41
C SER A 906 21.91 58.96 31.97
N ILE A 907 22.76 59.73 31.27
CA ILE A 907 23.24 59.44 29.91
C ILE A 907 24.49 58.54 29.94
N SER A 908 25.34 58.63 30.98
CA SER A 908 26.63 57.96 31.13
C SER A 908 26.56 56.58 31.79
N LEU A 909 25.36 56.05 32.02
CA LEU A 909 25.16 54.60 32.27
C LEU A 909 25.44 53.75 31.00
N LEU A 910 26.13 54.32 30.01
CA LEU A 910 26.68 53.76 28.77
C LEU A 910 27.59 52.57 29.02
#